data_AF-A0A835YPK1-F1
#
_entry.id   AF-A0A835YPK1-F1
#
_cell.length_a   1.000
_cell.length_b   1.000
_cell.length_c   1.000
_cell.angle_alpha   90.00
_cell.angle_beta   90.00
_cell.angle_gamma   90.00
#
_symmetry.space_group_name_H-M   'P 1'
#
loop_
_entity.id
_entity.type
_entity.pdbx_description
1 polymer ?
#
loop_
_entity_poly.entity_id
_entity_poly.type
_entity_poly.pdbx_seq_one_letter_code
_entity_poly.pdbx_strand_id
1 'polypeptide(L)'
;MLTWSEIKSTVGAGKELPRARSGHTLTIMGPHAYMFGGLAEAEEPAGPTAEFWLAKISSSHLEWSSVLRKHGKPWPSPRWRHTTTDIGENRLLLFGGYESSSVRLNDTWLYSTITRDWRQLDLQTSGVAPAAAAPLPPAPSARGGHSATFISGKLWVFGGYGGPRYSHRDLDDVACLDCATLAWLRVAARGAPPRARSGHAAVAVDQRLLVLGGRSTAAEFADIYALDTEPVAPVWSRVAGADLPEPRWNCAAVAVAGQPYHKVFVFGGAGGALTGASARGALRDDVAVLDCGGGGGGGLRWAAPPPRARGAAPTARSDAALVYQAAATRLLLDAHALDVGALVGPAYTVHGVTPDHGAVTGGAPLQVLGLDFCKTDQVEVHFRARGGGAGGGRGGGSAAAAAVTARGTFFSQSCVTCVTPDFAAEGFVPGEVEVRVALGGQGFSTTLAVYTLVPVTDAAFCVAYGPGVLHGARCGGDAQFIIQARDGANANRTTGGDTFEVAVYLLVEEARADDDPLAPEDSDGSDDDNNADANAAPSRPATAPQQQQQQQQQQCSVDDDVGADAAEAAAAALLPRQRIPVRGIADNADGTYSVVFRPPEPGRYIVEVKLAGGGGCVPGAVRGTPLVAAFAADAPAGHGALGGALMSAAARSDAALLLAAVEQIRDGVRVPLSGLTDPLPTLARVKRWASLHRRKGSALQANRAGVMLARLRLETAHAPAAEEALSRGIALLTELSTEVPELELRLAPLLKAQLSTEVPELELRLAPLLKAQVPRLRRELRAFEQALAAHCDALAATGAYTLWETGVERAEAALSEAEAVHLAQWGARLVQFEEHAQLVGISSETARASELVTLASEHLNAYQDMWQCAAILDGSRAFARTLPWTDVDPPALDQVGRDLAERVRHLRPPAATSPAGAALAAAAGAFAAACAPAARLRRAPLRPRHWQQLREACAGAAAAATAAAAPAATATSALNGSAASGTDEAAAPAAAAAAAAAEVLLPEDEASWTLVGVMGLGLVAAEVAVNRVIELALVEARQERALAELAQRWGGVVFAEGAGGEEGAGGEGGEVGLLAGDMEALESDLVAVERMASGQRTFYSGAARDWRRALEGVSAVCEALAAAQRARRELSPLYDAPDVARQELGERWAEQELGERWAEFGEMYIVNSNMFYP
;
A
#
# COMPACT_ATOMS: atom_id res chain seq x y z
N MET A 1 -37.00 -4.02 29.12
CA MET A 1 -38.34 -3.90 29.77
C MET A 1 -39.35 -4.55 28.85
N LEU A 2 -40.50 -4.99 29.38
CA LEU A 2 -41.60 -5.49 28.57
C LEU A 2 -42.57 -4.34 28.23
N THR A 3 -43.20 -4.41 27.06
CA THR A 3 -44.09 -3.35 26.58
C THR A 3 -45.43 -3.93 26.13
N TRP A 4 -46.51 -3.49 26.76
CA TRP A 4 -47.88 -3.75 26.35
C TRP A 4 -48.31 -2.77 25.25
N SER A 5 -48.90 -3.30 24.19
CA SER A 5 -49.57 -2.55 23.13
C SER A 5 -51.00 -3.06 22.91
N GLU A 6 -51.93 -2.14 22.65
CA GLU A 6 -53.29 -2.49 22.26
C GLU A 6 -53.34 -2.81 20.76
N ILE A 7 -53.95 -3.94 20.41
CA ILE A 7 -54.14 -4.41 19.04
C ILE A 7 -55.59 -4.18 18.65
N LYS A 8 -55.81 -3.42 17.57
CA LYS A 8 -57.17 -3.15 17.09
C LYS A 8 -57.79 -4.42 16.52
N SER A 9 -58.94 -4.83 17.05
CA SER A 9 -59.75 -5.89 16.42
C SER A 9 -60.58 -5.29 15.30
N THR A 10 -60.43 -5.82 14.08
CA THR A 10 -61.15 -5.39 12.88
C THR A 10 -62.02 -6.52 12.33
N VAL A 11 -63.00 -6.13 11.53
CA VAL A 11 -63.95 -7.05 10.88
C VAL A 11 -63.42 -7.42 9.49
N GLY A 12 -63.25 -8.71 9.22
CA GLY A 12 -63.05 -9.22 7.86
C GLY A 12 -64.37 -9.19 7.09
N ALA A 13 -64.42 -8.38 6.02
CA ALA A 13 -65.51 -8.34 5.02
C ALA A 13 -66.95 -8.57 5.55
N GLY A 14 -67.39 -7.73 6.49
CA GLY A 14 -68.81 -7.52 6.77
C GLY A 14 -69.51 -8.44 7.79
N LYS A 15 -68.83 -8.87 8.87
CA LYS A 15 -69.46 -9.63 9.99
C LYS A 15 -68.98 -9.19 11.37
N GLU A 16 -69.85 -9.34 12.37
CA GLU A 16 -69.65 -8.92 13.77
C GLU A 16 -68.35 -9.44 14.41
N LEU A 17 -67.84 -8.72 15.42
CA LEU A 17 -66.76 -9.18 16.28
C LEU A 17 -67.24 -10.25 17.28
N PRO A 18 -66.36 -11.11 17.80
CA PRO A 18 -66.73 -12.05 18.86
C PRO A 18 -67.17 -11.30 20.13
N ARG A 19 -68.32 -11.67 20.68
CA ARG A 19 -68.81 -11.15 21.97
C ARG A 19 -67.89 -11.50 23.13
N ALA A 20 -67.92 -10.68 24.19
CA ALA A 20 -67.22 -10.91 25.45
C ALA A 20 -67.56 -12.32 26.00
N ARG A 21 -66.51 -13.07 26.39
CA ARG A 21 -66.63 -14.46 26.82
C ARG A 21 -65.50 -14.91 27.73
N SER A 22 -65.76 -15.91 28.57
CA SER A 22 -64.78 -16.51 29.49
C SER A 22 -64.68 -18.03 29.32
N GLY A 23 -63.53 -18.61 29.66
CA GLY A 23 -63.32 -20.07 29.52
C GLY A 23 -63.44 -20.58 28.08
N HIS A 24 -63.18 -19.70 27.11
CA HIS A 24 -62.98 -20.06 25.71
C HIS A 24 -61.55 -20.60 25.53
N THR A 25 -61.23 -21.15 24.36
CA THR A 25 -59.85 -21.49 24.01
C THR A 25 -59.39 -20.68 22.81
N LEU A 26 -58.11 -20.30 22.78
CA LEU A 26 -57.44 -19.61 21.68
C LEU A 26 -56.19 -20.41 21.32
N THR A 27 -56.02 -20.76 20.04
CA THR A 27 -54.86 -21.52 19.55
C THR A 27 -54.29 -20.84 18.30
N ILE A 28 -53.00 -20.54 18.29
CA ILE A 28 -52.31 -20.00 17.11
C ILE A 28 -51.76 -21.15 16.26
N MET A 29 -51.93 -21.04 14.95
CA MET A 29 -51.31 -21.91 13.95
C MET A 29 -50.80 -21.02 12.80
N GLY A 30 -49.49 -20.76 12.78
CA GLY A 30 -48.87 -19.82 11.84
C GLY A 30 -49.42 -18.39 12.00
N PRO A 31 -49.89 -17.72 10.93
CA PRO A 31 -50.43 -16.35 10.98
C PRO A 31 -51.91 -16.28 11.42
N HIS A 32 -52.50 -17.41 11.84
CA HIS A 32 -53.92 -17.51 12.18
C HIS A 32 -54.11 -17.87 13.67
N ALA A 33 -55.08 -17.22 14.31
CA ALA A 33 -55.58 -17.61 15.62
C ALA A 33 -57.00 -18.17 15.50
N TYR A 34 -57.23 -19.32 16.12
CA TYR A 34 -58.52 -20.00 16.16
C TYR A 34 -59.09 -19.94 17.57
N MET A 35 -60.34 -19.46 17.71
CA MET A 35 -61.04 -19.40 18.99
C MET A 35 -62.30 -20.25 18.95
N PHE A 36 -62.49 -21.12 19.94
CA PHE A 36 -63.69 -21.95 20.07
C PHE A 36 -64.39 -21.77 21.41
N GLY A 37 -65.73 -21.69 21.35
CA GLY A 37 -66.63 -21.78 22.49
C GLY A 37 -66.43 -20.71 23.56
N GLY A 38 -66.56 -21.13 24.82
CA GLY A 38 -66.59 -20.27 26.00
C GLY A 38 -68.01 -19.86 26.40
N LEU A 39 -68.13 -19.34 27.62
CA LEU A 39 -69.35 -18.75 28.16
C LEU A 39 -69.42 -17.29 27.70
N ALA A 40 -70.32 -16.98 26.77
CA ALA A 40 -70.43 -15.64 26.18
C ALA A 40 -71.63 -14.86 26.74
N GLU A 41 -71.53 -13.53 26.70
CA GLU A 41 -72.67 -12.65 26.99
C GLU A 41 -73.73 -12.77 25.87
N ALA A 42 -74.90 -13.27 26.27
CA ALA A 42 -76.10 -13.40 25.45
C ALA A 42 -77.21 -12.52 26.06
N GLU A 43 -78.29 -12.30 25.31
CA GLU A 43 -79.57 -11.91 25.91
C GLU A 43 -79.94 -12.99 26.95
N GLU A 44 -80.34 -12.56 28.16
CA GLU A 44 -80.16 -13.38 29.37
C GLU A 44 -80.81 -14.78 29.31
N PRO A 45 -80.16 -15.82 29.89
CA PRO A 45 -78.89 -15.81 30.62
C PRO A 45 -77.66 -16.16 29.75
N ALA A 46 -76.48 -15.67 30.16
CA ALA A 46 -75.20 -16.02 29.54
C ALA A 46 -74.95 -17.54 29.55
N GLY A 47 -74.59 -18.09 28.39
CA GLY A 47 -74.54 -19.54 28.15
C GLY A 47 -73.28 -19.99 27.40
N PRO A 48 -72.94 -21.30 27.47
CA PRO A 48 -71.84 -21.86 26.68
C PRO A 48 -72.15 -21.77 25.19
N THR A 49 -71.14 -21.46 24.38
CA THR A 49 -71.29 -21.30 22.92
C THR A 49 -70.60 -22.41 22.14
N ALA A 50 -71.09 -22.68 20.93
CA ALA A 50 -70.42 -23.55 19.93
C ALA A 50 -69.80 -22.71 18.80
N GLU A 51 -69.61 -21.41 19.04
CA GLU A 51 -69.06 -20.50 18.05
C GLU A 51 -67.59 -20.84 17.77
N PHE A 52 -67.20 -20.73 16.50
CA PHE A 52 -65.83 -20.91 16.06
C PHE A 52 -65.40 -19.70 15.24
N TRP A 53 -64.29 -19.10 15.64
CA TRP A 53 -63.80 -17.83 15.12
C TRP A 53 -62.36 -17.99 14.61
N LEU A 54 -62.06 -17.29 13.53
CA LEU A 54 -60.74 -17.20 12.91
C LEU A 54 -60.31 -15.74 12.88
N ALA A 55 -59.22 -15.41 13.56
CA ALA A 55 -58.51 -14.15 13.43
C ALA A 55 -57.27 -14.33 12.55
N LYS A 56 -57.08 -13.45 11.55
CA LYS A 56 -55.76 -13.28 10.91
C LYS A 56 -54.95 -12.30 11.75
N ILE A 57 -53.71 -12.66 12.05
CA ILE A 57 -52.84 -11.87 12.92
C ILE A 57 -51.95 -10.97 12.08
N SER A 58 -52.19 -9.66 12.11
CA SER A 58 -51.32 -8.63 11.52
C SER A 58 -50.44 -7.98 12.59
N SER A 59 -49.47 -7.16 12.19
CA SER A 59 -48.59 -6.43 13.12
C SER A 59 -49.38 -5.47 14.02
N SER A 60 -50.44 -4.83 13.51
CA SER A 60 -51.21 -3.77 14.19
C SER A 60 -52.68 -4.10 14.48
N HIS A 61 -53.22 -5.20 13.94
CA HIS A 61 -54.63 -5.55 14.07
C HIS A 61 -54.89 -7.06 14.01
N LEU A 62 -56.03 -7.49 14.55
CA LEU A 62 -56.60 -8.83 14.40
C LEU A 62 -57.84 -8.74 13.50
N GLU A 63 -57.79 -9.33 12.31
CA GLU A 63 -58.95 -9.38 11.39
C GLU A 63 -59.79 -10.62 11.73
N TRP A 64 -60.92 -10.41 12.42
CA TRP A 64 -61.82 -11.50 12.85
C TRP A 64 -62.83 -11.89 11.78
N SER A 65 -63.14 -13.18 11.73
CA SER A 65 -64.16 -13.77 10.87
C SER A 65 -64.82 -14.97 11.57
N SER A 66 -66.15 -15.12 11.47
CA SER A 66 -66.82 -16.32 11.99
C SER A 66 -66.69 -17.48 11.01
N VAL A 67 -66.29 -18.64 11.53
CA VAL A 67 -66.20 -19.88 10.74
C VAL A 67 -67.60 -20.50 10.74
N LEU A 68 -68.30 -20.38 9.62
CA LEU A 68 -69.65 -20.92 9.48
C LEU A 68 -69.65 -22.45 9.46
N ARG A 69 -70.59 -23.05 10.19
CA ARG A 69 -70.91 -24.47 10.09
C ARG A 69 -71.39 -24.81 8.68
N LYS A 70 -70.71 -25.73 7.99
CA LYS A 70 -71.17 -26.25 6.70
C LYS A 70 -72.40 -27.14 6.90
N HIS A 71 -73.37 -27.00 5.99
CA HIS A 71 -74.59 -27.79 6.01
C HIS A 71 -74.29 -29.30 5.94
N GLY A 72 -74.98 -30.11 6.75
CA GLY A 72 -74.80 -31.57 6.79
C GLY A 72 -73.49 -32.07 7.43
N LYS A 73 -72.60 -31.20 7.92
CA LYS A 73 -71.38 -31.60 8.64
C LYS A 73 -71.61 -31.67 10.17
N PRO A 74 -70.92 -32.59 10.87
CA PRO A 74 -70.96 -32.64 12.33
C PRO A 74 -70.24 -31.42 12.91
N TRP A 75 -70.64 -31.00 14.11
CA TRP A 75 -70.13 -29.80 14.77
C TRP A 75 -70.10 -30.02 16.30
N PRO A 76 -69.05 -29.60 17.03
CA PRO A 76 -68.99 -29.81 18.47
C PRO A 76 -70.08 -29.04 19.20
N SER A 77 -70.64 -29.62 20.27
CA SER A 77 -71.70 -28.98 21.05
C SER A 77 -71.20 -27.75 21.85
N PRO A 78 -72.10 -26.84 22.27
CA PRO A 78 -71.70 -25.62 22.98
C PRO A 78 -71.00 -25.93 24.30
N ARG A 79 -69.85 -25.30 24.55
CA ARG A 79 -69.03 -25.65 25.72
C ARG A 79 -68.05 -24.57 26.16
N TRP A 80 -67.66 -24.65 27.43
CA TRP A 80 -66.63 -23.81 28.05
C TRP A 80 -65.71 -24.67 28.94
N ARG A 81 -64.50 -24.17 29.24
CA ARG A 81 -63.44 -24.90 29.97
C ARG A 81 -63.08 -26.26 29.36
N HIS A 82 -63.24 -26.38 28.04
CA HIS A 82 -62.64 -27.41 27.20
C HIS A 82 -61.18 -27.03 26.88
N THR A 83 -60.47 -27.91 26.17
CA THR A 83 -59.15 -27.60 25.61
C THR A 83 -59.19 -27.67 24.09
N THR A 84 -58.55 -26.73 23.39
CA THR A 84 -58.10 -26.90 22.00
C THR A 84 -56.59 -26.85 21.95
N THR A 85 -55.98 -27.76 21.20
CA THR A 85 -54.53 -27.88 21.09
C THR A 85 -54.15 -28.06 19.63
N ASP A 86 -53.09 -27.36 19.18
CA ASP A 86 -52.45 -27.63 17.91
C ASP A 86 -51.65 -28.94 18.02
N ILE A 87 -51.90 -29.88 17.11
CA ILE A 87 -51.22 -31.18 17.03
C ILE A 87 -50.33 -31.29 15.78
N GLY A 88 -50.07 -30.16 15.12
CA GLY A 88 -49.33 -30.10 13.87
C GLY A 88 -50.17 -30.50 12.64
N GLU A 89 -49.50 -30.58 11.49
CA GLU A 89 -50.08 -31.02 10.21
C GLU A 89 -51.42 -30.36 9.83
N ASN A 90 -51.59 -29.07 10.15
CA ASN A 90 -52.80 -28.30 9.88
C ASN A 90 -54.07 -28.85 10.59
N ARG A 91 -53.92 -29.38 11.82
CA ARG A 91 -55.01 -29.94 12.63
C ARG A 91 -55.07 -29.38 14.05
N LEU A 92 -56.28 -29.06 14.49
CA LEU A 92 -56.59 -28.73 15.90
C LEU A 92 -57.39 -29.86 16.52
N LEU A 93 -57.07 -30.21 17.77
CA LEU A 93 -57.80 -31.20 18.54
C LEU A 93 -58.53 -30.54 19.72
N LEU A 94 -59.84 -30.77 19.80
CA LEU A 94 -60.71 -30.32 20.89
C LEU A 94 -61.11 -31.50 21.78
N PHE A 95 -61.02 -31.32 23.09
CA PHE A 95 -61.37 -32.36 24.06
C PHE A 95 -62.14 -31.81 25.28
N GLY A 96 -63.20 -32.53 25.65
CA GLY A 96 -63.94 -32.36 26.90
C GLY A 96 -64.65 -31.01 27.06
N GLY A 97 -64.75 -30.55 28.30
CA GLY A 97 -65.41 -29.30 28.70
C GLY A 97 -66.78 -29.49 29.34
N TYR A 98 -67.44 -28.36 29.58
CA TYR A 98 -68.78 -28.28 30.18
C TYR A 98 -69.78 -27.74 29.17
N GLU A 99 -70.86 -28.49 28.93
CA GLU A 99 -72.01 -28.04 28.14
C GLU A 99 -73.05 -27.32 29.01
N SER A 100 -73.11 -27.69 30.29
CA SER A 100 -73.94 -27.04 31.30
C SER A 100 -73.31 -27.22 32.69
N SER A 101 -74.00 -26.75 33.75
CA SER A 101 -73.59 -27.02 35.14
C SER A 101 -73.69 -28.51 35.52
N SER A 102 -74.52 -29.29 34.82
CA SER A 102 -74.75 -30.73 35.05
C SER A 102 -74.02 -31.63 34.03
N VAL A 103 -73.83 -31.17 32.78
CA VAL A 103 -73.25 -31.98 31.70
C VAL A 103 -71.76 -31.67 31.51
N ARG A 104 -70.92 -32.68 31.76
CA ARG A 104 -69.49 -32.71 31.42
C ARG A 104 -69.26 -33.61 30.21
N LEU A 105 -68.22 -33.33 29.43
CA LEU A 105 -67.94 -34.05 28.18
C LEU A 105 -66.56 -34.74 28.20
N ASN A 106 -66.43 -35.81 27.39
CA ASN A 106 -65.18 -36.51 27.04
C ASN A 106 -65.15 -36.93 25.56
N ASP A 107 -65.93 -36.26 24.72
CA ASP A 107 -65.83 -36.39 23.28
C ASP A 107 -64.52 -35.75 22.78
N THR A 108 -63.95 -36.34 21.73
CA THR A 108 -62.74 -35.82 21.07
C THR A 108 -63.11 -35.39 19.66
N TRP A 109 -62.74 -34.18 19.28
CA TRP A 109 -63.05 -33.59 17.99
C TRP A 109 -61.77 -33.13 17.30
N LEU A 110 -61.72 -33.30 15.99
CA LEU A 110 -60.60 -32.93 15.15
C LEU A 110 -61.07 -31.92 14.10
N TYR A 111 -60.41 -30.77 14.01
CA TYR A 111 -60.61 -29.78 12.97
C TYR A 111 -59.42 -29.76 12.03
N SER A 112 -59.66 -29.83 10.71
CA SER A 112 -58.61 -29.60 9.70
C SER A 112 -58.71 -28.19 9.15
N THR A 113 -57.62 -27.42 9.19
CA THR A 113 -57.60 -26.07 8.63
C THR A 113 -57.59 -26.05 7.10
N ILE A 114 -57.16 -27.16 6.47
CA ILE A 114 -57.19 -27.38 5.02
C ILE A 114 -58.64 -27.58 4.53
N THR A 115 -59.35 -28.58 5.06
CA THR A 115 -60.73 -28.86 4.62
C THR A 115 -61.74 -27.92 5.26
N ARG A 116 -61.39 -27.26 6.37
CA ARG A 116 -62.25 -26.38 7.18
C ARG A 116 -63.50 -27.09 7.70
N ASP A 117 -63.35 -28.34 8.13
CA ASP A 117 -64.42 -29.17 8.68
C ASP A 117 -64.00 -29.79 10.02
N TRP A 118 -64.99 -29.94 10.91
CA TRP A 118 -64.90 -30.73 12.13
C TRP A 118 -65.23 -32.21 11.87
N ARG A 119 -64.56 -33.11 12.59
CA ARG A 119 -64.82 -34.54 12.65
C ARG A 119 -64.80 -34.98 14.11
N GLN A 120 -65.88 -35.62 14.58
CA GLN A 120 -65.86 -36.32 15.86
C GLN A 120 -65.04 -37.61 15.72
N LEU A 121 -64.19 -37.89 16.69
CA LEU A 121 -63.49 -39.17 16.82
C LEU A 121 -64.28 -40.02 17.81
N ASP A 122 -64.89 -41.12 17.33
CA ASP A 122 -65.47 -42.11 18.24
C ASP A 122 -64.36 -42.98 18.83
N LEU A 123 -63.84 -42.51 19.96
CA LEU A 123 -62.83 -43.19 20.77
C LEU A 123 -63.46 -43.94 21.95
N GLN A 124 -64.78 -44.12 21.94
CA GLN A 124 -65.54 -44.80 22.99
C GLN A 124 -65.99 -46.20 22.55
N THR A 125 -66.08 -46.46 21.25
CA THR A 125 -66.52 -47.75 20.68
C THR A 125 -65.41 -48.55 19.98
N SER A 126 -64.39 -48.99 20.73
CA SER A 126 -63.63 -50.20 20.35
C SER A 126 -64.48 -51.47 20.58
N GLY A 127 -65.70 -51.48 20.04
CA GLY A 127 -66.70 -52.54 20.13
C GLY A 127 -66.65 -53.56 18.99
N VAL A 128 -65.76 -53.35 18.01
CA VAL A 128 -65.36 -54.37 17.03
C VAL A 128 -63.99 -54.86 17.42
N ALA A 129 -63.89 -56.11 17.87
CA ALA A 129 -62.62 -56.71 18.24
C ALA A 129 -61.72 -56.88 17.00
N PRO A 130 -60.50 -56.31 16.99
CA PRO A 130 -59.44 -56.85 16.17
C PRO A 130 -59.04 -58.19 16.80
N ALA A 131 -59.14 -59.28 16.03
CA ALA A 131 -58.58 -60.54 16.47
C ALA A 131 -57.07 -60.37 16.76
N ALA A 132 -56.63 -60.82 17.94
CA ALA A 132 -55.24 -60.88 18.40
C ALA A 132 -54.53 -59.58 18.87
N ALA A 133 -55.24 -58.50 19.21
CA ALA A 133 -54.63 -57.35 19.92
C ALA A 133 -55.31 -57.05 21.28
N ALA A 134 -54.52 -56.65 22.28
CA ALA A 134 -55.02 -56.32 23.62
C ALA A 134 -56.00 -55.13 23.58
N PRO A 135 -57.04 -55.09 24.43
CA PRO A 135 -58.04 -54.02 24.41
C PRO A 135 -57.39 -52.66 24.68
N LEU A 136 -57.64 -51.71 23.77
CA LEU A 136 -57.21 -50.32 23.93
C LEU A 136 -57.84 -49.72 25.20
N PRO A 137 -57.10 -48.89 25.95
CA PRO A 137 -57.63 -48.27 27.16
C PRO A 137 -58.74 -47.25 26.80
N PRO A 138 -59.79 -47.14 27.63
CA PRO A 138 -60.91 -46.25 27.36
C PRO A 138 -60.48 -44.78 27.43
N ALA A 139 -61.19 -43.92 26.69
CA ALA A 139 -61.04 -42.47 26.79
C ALA A 139 -61.20 -41.98 28.25
N PRO A 140 -60.44 -40.96 28.68
CA PRO A 140 -60.54 -40.41 30.03
C PRO A 140 -61.95 -39.92 30.35
N SER A 141 -62.30 -39.97 31.63
CA SER A 141 -63.62 -39.58 32.11
C SER A 141 -63.98 -38.13 31.81
N ALA A 142 -65.28 -37.86 31.62
CA ALA A 142 -65.84 -36.54 31.38
C ALA A 142 -65.36 -35.49 32.39
N ARG A 143 -64.80 -34.39 31.87
CA ARG A 143 -64.08 -33.38 32.66
C ARG A 143 -64.04 -32.02 31.96
N GLY A 144 -63.86 -30.96 32.74
CA GLY A 144 -63.51 -29.63 32.26
C GLY A 144 -62.55 -28.94 33.22
N GLY A 145 -61.93 -27.85 32.78
CA GLY A 145 -60.86 -27.17 33.53
C GLY A 145 -59.63 -28.05 33.76
N HIS A 146 -59.44 -29.05 32.91
CA HIS A 146 -58.22 -29.83 32.74
C HIS A 146 -57.24 -29.07 31.83
N SER A 147 -55.98 -29.50 31.82
CA SER A 147 -55.02 -29.06 30.81
C SER A 147 -54.85 -30.12 29.72
N ALA A 148 -54.49 -29.71 28.51
CA ALA A 148 -54.10 -30.58 27.42
C ALA A 148 -52.90 -29.97 26.67
N THR A 149 -51.84 -30.76 26.48
CA THR A 149 -50.56 -30.28 25.97
C THR A 149 -49.98 -31.29 25.00
N PHE A 150 -49.57 -30.82 23.81
CA PHE A 150 -48.96 -31.67 22.78
C PHE A 150 -47.44 -31.72 22.96
N ILE A 151 -46.89 -32.94 23.06
CA ILE A 151 -45.45 -33.21 23.20
C ILE A 151 -45.13 -34.42 22.33
N SER A 152 -44.19 -34.26 21.38
CA SER A 152 -43.62 -35.34 20.56
C SER A 152 -44.64 -36.32 19.96
N GLY A 153 -45.66 -35.78 19.28
CA GLY A 153 -46.70 -36.58 18.60
C GLY A 153 -47.80 -37.14 19.51
N LYS A 154 -47.79 -36.79 20.81
CA LYS A 154 -48.76 -37.25 21.80
C LYS A 154 -49.41 -36.08 22.54
N LEU A 155 -50.71 -36.17 22.79
CA LEU A 155 -51.46 -35.21 23.58
C LEU A 155 -51.61 -35.72 25.01
N TRP A 156 -51.01 -35.00 25.96
CA TRP A 156 -51.09 -35.29 27.39
C TRP A 156 -52.21 -34.47 28.01
N VAL A 157 -53.14 -35.13 28.71
CA VAL A 157 -54.25 -34.53 29.45
C VAL A 157 -54.06 -34.80 30.93
N PHE A 158 -54.11 -33.75 31.76
CA PHE A 158 -53.92 -33.88 33.22
C PHE A 158 -55.06 -33.23 34.00
N GLY A 159 -55.54 -33.96 35.02
CA GLY A 159 -56.44 -33.47 36.06
C GLY A 159 -57.76 -32.89 35.54
N GLY A 160 -58.18 -31.78 36.13
CA GLY A 160 -59.48 -31.13 35.88
C GLY A 160 -60.56 -31.53 36.88
N TYR A 161 -61.80 -31.17 36.60
CA TYR A 161 -62.93 -31.45 37.47
C TYR A 161 -64.03 -32.22 36.73
N GLY A 162 -64.47 -33.33 37.31
CA GLY A 162 -65.36 -34.31 36.68
C GLY A 162 -65.11 -35.73 37.20
N GLY A 163 -65.24 -36.72 36.34
CA GLY A 163 -64.94 -38.12 36.66
C GLY A 163 -66.00 -39.12 36.17
N PRO A 164 -65.84 -40.41 36.53
CA PRO A 164 -66.76 -41.47 36.11
C PRO A 164 -68.21 -41.15 36.49
N ARG A 165 -69.16 -41.39 35.59
CA ARG A 165 -70.59 -41.10 35.78
C ARG A 165 -70.89 -39.64 36.18
N TYR A 166 -70.12 -38.68 35.63
CA TYR A 166 -70.27 -37.24 35.87
C TYR A 166 -70.04 -36.81 37.33
N SER A 167 -69.19 -37.52 38.07
CA SER A 167 -68.87 -37.18 39.47
C SER A 167 -68.32 -35.75 39.63
N HIS A 168 -68.62 -35.13 40.76
CA HIS A 168 -68.27 -33.75 41.08
C HIS A 168 -66.95 -33.63 41.89
N ARG A 169 -65.84 -34.16 41.36
CA ARG A 169 -64.53 -34.17 42.05
C ARG A 169 -63.41 -33.57 41.20
N ASP A 170 -62.40 -33.02 41.87
CA ASP A 170 -61.10 -32.75 41.23
C ASP A 170 -60.40 -34.07 40.89
N LEU A 171 -59.54 -34.05 39.87
CA LEU A 171 -58.84 -35.21 39.33
C LEU A 171 -57.32 -35.02 39.34
N ASP A 172 -56.58 -36.12 39.49
CA ASP A 172 -55.11 -36.25 39.48
C ASP A 172 -54.60 -37.24 38.41
N ASP A 173 -55.49 -37.76 37.57
CA ASP A 173 -55.11 -38.71 36.52
C ASP A 173 -54.45 -38.00 35.32
N VAL A 174 -53.50 -38.72 34.72
CA VAL A 174 -52.86 -38.34 33.45
C VAL A 174 -53.27 -39.35 32.38
N ALA A 175 -53.77 -38.83 31.26
CA ALA A 175 -54.11 -39.59 30.07
C ALA A 175 -53.25 -39.11 28.89
N CYS A 176 -52.93 -40.03 27.98
CA CYS A 176 -52.15 -39.75 26.78
C CYS A 176 -52.94 -40.22 25.57
N LEU A 177 -53.13 -39.35 24.57
CA LEU A 177 -53.67 -39.72 23.26
C LEU A 177 -52.51 -39.69 22.25
N ASP A 178 -52.30 -40.80 21.55
CA ASP A 178 -51.34 -40.86 20.47
C ASP A 178 -51.94 -40.22 19.21
N CYS A 179 -51.34 -39.14 18.68
CA CYS A 179 -51.96 -38.37 17.60
C CYS A 179 -51.75 -38.98 16.21
N ALA A 180 -50.84 -39.95 16.06
CA ALA A 180 -50.64 -40.68 14.80
C ALA A 180 -51.65 -41.82 14.64
N THR A 181 -51.89 -42.57 15.72
CA THR A 181 -52.86 -43.68 15.75
C THR A 181 -54.28 -43.27 16.16
N LEU A 182 -54.42 -42.06 16.72
CA LEU A 182 -55.66 -41.53 17.33
C LEU A 182 -56.22 -42.44 18.45
N ALA A 183 -55.35 -43.20 19.12
CA ALA A 183 -55.71 -44.11 20.20
C ALA A 183 -55.23 -43.59 21.57
N TRP A 184 -56.09 -43.72 22.59
CA TRP A 184 -55.68 -43.46 23.97
C TRP A 184 -54.66 -44.53 24.43
N LEU A 185 -53.67 -44.10 25.22
CA LEU A 185 -52.60 -44.92 25.76
C LEU A 185 -52.71 -44.98 27.29
N ARG A 186 -52.36 -46.14 27.86
CA ARG A 186 -52.40 -46.36 29.30
C ARG A 186 -51.13 -45.80 29.92
N VAL A 187 -51.25 -44.65 30.60
CA VAL A 187 -50.11 -44.02 31.29
C VAL A 187 -49.93 -44.66 32.67
N ALA A 188 -48.80 -45.31 32.88
CA ALA A 188 -48.36 -45.82 34.19
C ALA A 188 -47.26 -44.92 34.74
N ALA A 189 -47.63 -43.68 35.11
CA ALA A 189 -46.67 -42.70 35.61
C ALA A 189 -46.09 -43.12 36.97
N ARG A 190 -44.79 -42.85 37.17
CA ARG A 190 -44.03 -43.14 38.40
C ARG A 190 -43.68 -41.84 39.13
N GLY A 191 -43.09 -41.93 40.32
CA GLY A 191 -42.68 -40.76 41.11
C GLY A 191 -43.80 -40.20 41.99
N ALA A 192 -43.75 -38.90 42.28
CA ALA A 192 -44.67 -38.22 43.19
C ALA A 192 -45.65 -37.32 42.41
N PRO A 193 -46.88 -37.78 42.09
CA PRO A 193 -47.81 -37.02 41.27
C PRO A 193 -48.37 -35.78 42.00
N PRO A 194 -48.83 -34.75 41.26
CA PRO A 194 -49.53 -33.63 41.85
C PRO A 194 -50.86 -34.07 42.47
N ARG A 195 -51.23 -33.46 43.60
CA ARG A 195 -52.57 -33.64 44.18
C ARG A 195 -53.67 -33.22 43.19
N ALA A 196 -54.82 -33.90 43.27
CA ALA A 196 -55.99 -33.66 42.44
C ALA A 196 -56.37 -32.17 42.38
N ARG A 197 -56.53 -31.64 41.16
CA ARG A 197 -56.67 -30.21 40.91
C ARG A 197 -57.38 -29.87 39.61
N SER A 198 -58.00 -28.70 39.58
CA SER A 198 -58.63 -28.09 38.43
C SER A 198 -58.24 -26.62 38.29
N GLY A 199 -58.29 -26.09 37.06
CA GLY A 199 -57.88 -24.71 36.79
C GLY A 199 -56.37 -24.47 36.99
N HIS A 200 -55.54 -25.50 36.90
CA HIS A 200 -54.09 -25.37 36.78
C HIS A 200 -53.72 -24.98 35.35
N ALA A 201 -52.58 -24.30 35.18
CA ALA A 201 -51.98 -24.15 33.87
C ALA A 201 -51.04 -25.33 33.59
N ALA A 202 -50.86 -25.72 32.33
CA ALA A 202 -49.80 -26.65 31.95
C ALA A 202 -49.19 -26.30 30.60
N VAL A 203 -47.87 -26.49 30.47
CA VAL A 203 -47.09 -26.12 29.29
C VAL A 203 -46.04 -27.20 28.97
N ALA A 204 -45.68 -27.31 27.70
CA ALA A 204 -44.55 -28.13 27.26
C ALA A 204 -43.25 -27.33 27.38
N VAL A 205 -42.25 -27.88 28.06
CA VAL A 205 -40.87 -27.39 28.04
C VAL A 205 -40.00 -28.60 27.72
N ASP A 206 -39.27 -28.55 26.60
CA ASP A 206 -38.55 -29.69 26.05
C ASP A 206 -39.46 -30.95 25.94
N GLN A 207 -39.05 -32.08 26.53
CA GLN A 207 -39.83 -33.32 26.62
C GLN A 207 -40.60 -33.45 27.95
N ARG A 208 -40.88 -32.33 28.63
CA ARG A 208 -41.52 -32.30 29.95
C ARG A 208 -42.83 -31.52 29.93
N LEU A 209 -43.84 -32.07 30.60
CA LEU A 209 -45.07 -31.36 30.91
C LEU A 209 -44.93 -30.68 32.28
N LEU A 210 -44.89 -29.34 32.29
CA LEU A 210 -44.92 -28.57 33.53
C LEU A 210 -46.37 -28.26 33.91
N VAL A 211 -46.78 -28.59 35.13
CA VAL A 211 -48.08 -28.26 35.72
C VAL A 211 -47.87 -27.21 36.80
N LEU A 212 -48.58 -26.07 36.69
CA LEU A 212 -48.40 -24.90 37.56
C LEU A 212 -49.69 -24.57 38.30
N GLY A 213 -49.63 -24.58 39.63
CA GLY A 213 -50.69 -24.10 40.51
C GLY A 213 -52.03 -24.83 40.33
N GLY A 214 -53.11 -24.06 40.29
CA GLY A 214 -54.49 -24.57 40.25
C GLY A 214 -55.13 -24.64 41.63
N ARG A 215 -56.31 -25.25 41.73
CA ARG A 215 -57.04 -25.42 43.00
C ARG A 215 -57.67 -26.80 43.13
N SER A 216 -58.04 -27.12 44.35
CA SER A 216 -58.94 -28.22 44.70
C SER A 216 -60.05 -27.69 45.62
N THR A 217 -61.05 -28.51 45.91
CA THR A 217 -62.03 -28.24 46.98
C THR A 217 -61.42 -27.98 48.37
N ALA A 218 -60.17 -28.36 48.62
CA ALA A 218 -59.51 -28.27 49.92
C ALA A 218 -58.37 -27.24 50.01
N ALA A 219 -57.79 -26.81 48.89
CA ALA A 219 -56.63 -25.92 48.86
C ALA A 219 -56.43 -25.24 47.49
N GLU A 220 -55.90 -24.01 47.50
CA GLU A 220 -55.24 -23.37 46.36
C GLU A 220 -53.77 -23.78 46.32
N PHE A 221 -53.20 -23.99 45.12
CA PHE A 221 -51.85 -24.46 44.94
C PHE A 221 -50.92 -23.38 44.35
N ALA A 222 -49.70 -23.32 44.86
CA ALA A 222 -48.58 -22.60 44.25
C ALA A 222 -47.53 -23.54 43.63
N ASP A 223 -47.66 -24.85 43.85
CA ASP A 223 -46.62 -25.81 43.49
C ASP A 223 -46.49 -26.04 41.98
N ILE A 224 -45.25 -26.36 41.56
CA ILE A 224 -44.94 -26.78 40.20
C ILE A 224 -44.50 -28.25 40.20
N TYR A 225 -45.04 -29.01 39.26
CA TYR A 225 -44.62 -30.39 38.98
C TYR A 225 -44.18 -30.52 37.52
N ALA A 226 -43.19 -31.38 37.29
CA ALA A 226 -42.76 -31.79 35.97
C ALA A 226 -43.06 -33.29 35.80
N LEU A 227 -43.76 -33.64 34.72
CA LEU A 227 -43.84 -35.00 34.21
C LEU A 227 -42.82 -35.14 33.07
N ASP A 228 -41.77 -35.91 33.30
CA ASP A 228 -40.82 -36.27 32.25
C ASP A 228 -41.43 -37.35 31.35
N THR A 229 -41.45 -37.11 30.03
CA THR A 229 -42.10 -37.99 29.04
C THR A 229 -41.10 -38.78 28.19
N GLU A 230 -39.79 -38.50 28.32
CA GLU A 230 -38.73 -39.26 27.64
C GLU A 230 -38.57 -40.70 28.18
N PRO A 231 -38.61 -40.96 29.51
CA PRO A 231 -38.51 -42.33 30.01
C PRO A 231 -39.70 -43.19 29.60
N VAL A 232 -39.44 -44.47 29.28
CA VAL A 232 -40.43 -45.48 28.85
C VAL A 232 -41.68 -45.54 29.75
N ALA A 233 -41.52 -45.25 31.04
CA ALA A 233 -42.63 -44.95 31.95
C ALA A 233 -42.46 -43.50 32.46
N PRO A 234 -43.39 -42.58 32.14
CA PRO A 234 -43.29 -41.16 32.52
C PRO A 234 -43.10 -40.95 34.03
N VAL A 235 -42.29 -39.97 34.42
CA VAL A 235 -41.92 -39.76 35.84
C VAL A 235 -42.34 -38.38 36.33
N TRP A 236 -43.19 -38.34 37.35
CA TRP A 236 -43.54 -37.14 38.09
C TRP A 236 -42.47 -36.76 39.11
N SER A 237 -42.06 -35.50 39.05
CA SER A 237 -41.21 -34.85 40.05
C SER A 237 -41.82 -33.52 40.47
N ARG A 238 -41.70 -33.16 41.75
CA ARG A 238 -42.00 -31.81 42.23
C ARG A 238 -40.78 -30.93 41.97
N VAL A 239 -40.98 -29.76 41.38
CA VAL A 239 -39.90 -28.79 41.17
C VAL A 239 -39.67 -28.02 42.47
N ALA A 240 -38.61 -28.40 43.20
CA ALA A 240 -38.25 -27.73 44.45
C ALA A 240 -37.73 -26.30 44.21
N GLY A 241 -38.15 -25.35 45.06
CA GLY A 241 -37.66 -23.96 45.02
C GLY A 241 -38.24 -23.06 43.91
N ALA A 242 -39.11 -23.60 43.04
CA ALA A 242 -39.72 -22.87 41.93
C ALA A 242 -41.23 -22.65 42.09
N ASP A 243 -41.80 -22.84 43.28
CA ASP A 243 -43.22 -22.57 43.55
C ASP A 243 -43.60 -21.15 43.06
N LEU A 244 -44.83 -20.99 42.56
CA LEU A 244 -45.39 -19.70 42.16
C LEU A 244 -45.27 -18.69 43.33
N PRO A 245 -44.99 -17.39 43.06
CA PRO A 245 -44.83 -16.39 44.11
C PRO A 245 -45.98 -16.32 45.11
N GLU A 246 -47.20 -16.61 44.64
CA GLU A 246 -48.38 -16.83 45.46
C GLU A 246 -49.27 -17.90 44.81
N PRO A 247 -50.08 -18.65 45.59
CA PRO A 247 -51.09 -19.56 45.06
C PRO A 247 -52.01 -18.85 44.05
N ARG A 248 -52.27 -19.53 42.94
CA ARG A 248 -53.20 -19.04 41.91
C ARG A 248 -53.77 -20.17 41.06
N TRP A 249 -55.01 -19.98 40.64
CA TRP A 249 -55.74 -20.85 39.72
C TRP A 249 -56.36 -20.02 38.60
N ASN A 250 -56.74 -20.68 37.50
CA ASN A 250 -57.23 -20.07 36.27
C ASN A 250 -56.29 -18.97 35.71
N CYS A 251 -54.98 -19.09 35.96
CA CYS A 251 -53.96 -18.28 35.28
C CYS A 251 -53.72 -18.80 33.86
N ALA A 252 -53.32 -17.91 32.97
CA ALA A 252 -52.89 -18.30 31.63
C ALA A 252 -51.37 -18.53 31.64
N ALA A 253 -50.89 -19.59 31.01
CA ALA A 253 -49.45 -19.81 30.84
C ALA A 253 -49.11 -20.28 29.43
N VAL A 254 -47.95 -19.84 28.94
CA VAL A 254 -47.39 -20.29 27.67
C VAL A 254 -45.88 -20.47 27.80
N ALA A 255 -45.38 -21.60 27.33
CA ALA A 255 -43.95 -21.81 27.17
C ALA A 255 -43.50 -21.23 25.82
N VAL A 256 -42.40 -20.50 25.86
CA VAL A 256 -41.77 -19.90 24.68
C VAL A 256 -40.39 -20.52 24.52
N ALA A 257 -40.12 -21.03 23.33
CA ALA A 257 -38.78 -21.41 22.91
C ALA A 257 -37.92 -20.14 22.82
N GLY A 258 -36.87 -20.10 23.63
CA GLY A 258 -35.88 -19.05 23.67
C GLY A 258 -34.52 -19.67 23.95
N GLN A 259 -33.47 -19.01 23.49
CA GLN A 259 -32.11 -19.51 23.65
C GLN A 259 -31.37 -18.65 24.70
N PRO A 260 -30.54 -19.25 25.59
CA PRO A 260 -30.17 -20.67 25.64
C PRO A 260 -31.19 -21.58 26.36
N TYR A 261 -32.26 -21.04 26.95
CA TYR A 261 -33.27 -21.83 27.65
C TYR A 261 -34.68 -21.28 27.46
N HIS A 262 -35.64 -22.19 27.38
CA HIS A 262 -37.08 -21.92 27.37
C HIS A 262 -37.52 -20.97 28.49
N LYS A 263 -38.57 -20.18 28.22
CA LYS A 263 -39.16 -19.27 29.22
C LYS A 263 -40.67 -19.49 29.28
N VAL A 264 -41.20 -19.71 30.49
CA VAL A 264 -42.65 -19.83 30.70
C VAL A 264 -43.17 -18.49 31.22
N PHE A 265 -44.11 -17.93 30.48
CA PHE A 265 -44.82 -16.71 30.86
C PHE A 265 -46.14 -17.11 31.50
N VAL A 266 -46.43 -16.57 32.69
CA VAL A 266 -47.69 -16.74 33.40
C VAL A 266 -48.34 -15.37 33.57
N PHE A 267 -49.61 -15.25 33.19
CA PHE A 267 -50.39 -14.02 33.32
C PHE A 267 -51.64 -14.23 34.18
N GLY A 268 -51.85 -13.31 35.13
CA GLY A 268 -53.08 -13.17 35.90
C GLY A 268 -53.47 -14.41 36.71
N GLY A 269 -54.78 -14.71 36.73
CA GLY A 269 -55.41 -15.73 37.55
C GLY A 269 -56.10 -15.16 38.79
N ALA A 270 -56.65 -16.05 39.60
CA ALA A 270 -57.31 -15.76 40.87
C ALA A 270 -56.58 -16.46 42.03
N GLY A 271 -56.55 -15.84 43.21
CA GLY A 271 -56.07 -16.48 44.44
C GLY A 271 -56.19 -15.59 45.69
N GLY A 272 -55.83 -16.14 46.85
CA GLY A 272 -55.80 -15.42 48.12
C GLY A 272 -56.92 -15.83 49.08
N ALA A 273 -56.95 -15.21 50.27
CA ALA A 273 -57.85 -15.64 51.34
C ALA A 273 -59.34 -15.53 50.96
N LEU A 274 -60.00 -16.67 50.76
CA LEU A 274 -61.42 -16.78 50.46
C LEU A 274 -62.25 -16.37 51.68
N THR A 275 -62.64 -15.09 51.73
CA THR A 275 -63.55 -14.54 52.74
C THR A 275 -64.97 -14.50 52.21
N GLY A 276 -65.97 -14.39 53.09
CA GLY A 276 -67.39 -14.29 52.70
C GLY A 276 -67.72 -13.09 51.78
N ALA A 277 -66.85 -12.07 51.72
CA ALA A 277 -66.96 -10.93 50.82
C ALA A 277 -66.27 -11.13 49.46
N SER A 278 -65.40 -12.15 49.30
CA SER A 278 -64.69 -12.43 48.05
C SER A 278 -64.64 -13.93 47.76
N ALA A 279 -65.79 -14.50 47.39
CA ALA A 279 -65.95 -15.91 47.03
C ALA A 279 -65.21 -16.33 45.73
N ARG A 280 -64.54 -15.40 45.03
CA ARG A 280 -63.77 -15.65 43.80
C ARG A 280 -62.26 -15.45 43.96
N GLY A 281 -61.78 -15.01 45.14
CA GLY A 281 -60.38 -14.61 45.34
C GLY A 281 -60.05 -13.25 44.71
N ALA A 282 -58.81 -12.78 44.92
CA ALA A 282 -58.30 -11.57 44.27
C ALA A 282 -57.83 -11.91 42.84
N LEU A 283 -58.24 -11.09 41.86
CA LEU A 283 -57.80 -11.20 40.47
C LEU A 283 -56.44 -10.52 40.29
N ARG A 284 -55.65 -10.99 39.32
CA ARG A 284 -54.32 -10.44 39.01
C ARG A 284 -54.14 -10.02 37.56
N ASP A 285 -53.27 -9.04 37.36
CA ASP A 285 -52.77 -8.48 36.09
C ASP A 285 -51.24 -8.61 35.94
N ASP A 286 -50.58 -9.33 36.85
CA ASP A 286 -49.13 -9.50 36.84
C ASP A 286 -48.66 -10.49 35.76
N VAL A 287 -47.46 -10.22 35.22
CA VAL A 287 -46.71 -11.13 34.35
C VAL A 287 -45.56 -11.70 35.15
N ALA A 288 -45.60 -12.99 35.43
CA ALA A 288 -44.49 -13.74 36.01
C ALA A 288 -43.75 -14.50 34.90
N VAL A 289 -42.41 -14.51 34.94
CA VAL A 289 -41.57 -15.21 33.96
C VAL A 289 -40.69 -16.21 34.68
N LEU A 290 -40.85 -17.48 34.33
CA LEU A 290 -40.03 -18.59 34.81
C LEU A 290 -38.97 -18.91 33.74
N ASP A 291 -37.70 -18.76 34.10
CA ASP A 291 -36.57 -19.11 33.25
C ASP A 291 -36.19 -20.58 33.50
N CYS A 292 -36.16 -21.38 32.42
CA CYS A 292 -35.97 -22.82 32.50
C CYS A 292 -34.50 -23.26 32.55
N GLY A 293 -33.53 -22.33 32.57
CA GLY A 293 -32.14 -22.68 32.88
C GLY A 293 -31.24 -21.49 33.21
N GLY A 294 -30.34 -21.68 34.17
CA GLY A 294 -29.35 -20.69 34.60
C GLY A 294 -29.25 -20.54 36.12
N GLY A 295 -28.02 -20.57 36.63
CA GLY A 295 -27.68 -20.79 38.04
C GLY A 295 -27.03 -22.16 38.19
N GLY A 296 -25.83 -22.22 38.76
CA GLY A 296 -25.02 -23.44 38.85
C GLY A 296 -25.76 -24.56 39.58
N GLY A 297 -26.30 -25.51 38.81
CA GLY A 297 -27.26 -26.52 39.29
C GLY A 297 -28.48 -26.75 38.39
N GLY A 298 -28.73 -25.91 37.37
CA GLY A 298 -29.70 -26.20 36.30
C GLY A 298 -31.17 -26.12 36.71
N GLY A 299 -31.52 -25.33 37.73
CA GLY A 299 -32.89 -25.20 38.24
C GLY A 299 -33.76 -24.17 37.50
N LEU A 300 -35.08 -24.42 37.53
CA LEU A 300 -36.12 -23.46 37.16
C LEU A 300 -36.13 -22.28 38.14
N ARG A 301 -36.09 -21.03 37.65
CA ARG A 301 -36.08 -19.83 38.52
C ARG A 301 -37.04 -18.74 38.02
N TRP A 302 -37.72 -18.06 38.95
CA TRP A 302 -38.51 -16.88 38.62
C TRP A 302 -37.61 -15.66 38.36
N ALA A 303 -37.94 -14.86 37.35
CA ALA A 303 -37.29 -13.57 37.11
C ALA A 303 -37.61 -12.60 38.25
N ALA A 304 -36.60 -12.20 39.02
CA ALA A 304 -36.72 -11.33 40.19
C ALA A 304 -35.87 -10.06 40.03
N PRO A 305 -36.42 -8.84 40.25
CA PRO A 305 -37.85 -8.56 40.44
C PRO A 305 -38.67 -8.92 39.18
N PRO A 306 -39.99 -9.18 39.33
CA PRO A 306 -40.85 -9.49 38.18
C PRO A 306 -40.76 -8.36 37.14
N PRO A 307 -40.71 -8.70 35.84
CA PRO A 307 -40.42 -7.73 34.80
C PRO A 307 -41.53 -6.69 34.70
N ARG A 308 -41.24 -5.46 35.11
CA ARG A 308 -42.17 -4.33 34.99
C ARG A 308 -42.51 -4.09 33.52
N ALA A 309 -43.75 -4.40 33.15
CA ALA A 309 -44.32 -4.04 31.87
C ALA A 309 -44.81 -2.58 31.90
N ARG A 310 -44.65 -1.87 30.79
CA ARG A 310 -45.19 -0.51 30.59
C ARG A 310 -46.20 -0.51 29.42
N GLY A 311 -47.08 0.50 29.37
CA GLY A 311 -48.11 0.62 28.34
C GLY A 311 -49.51 0.31 28.86
N ALA A 312 -50.47 0.12 27.95
CA ALA A 312 -51.84 -0.23 28.28
C ALA A 312 -51.91 -1.72 28.68
N ALA A 313 -51.69 -2.02 29.96
CA ALA A 313 -51.78 -3.38 30.47
C ALA A 313 -53.24 -3.85 30.55
N PRO A 314 -53.54 -5.11 30.21
CA PRO A 314 -54.88 -5.69 30.34
C PRO A 314 -55.31 -5.77 31.80
N THR A 315 -56.59 -5.50 32.08
CA THR A 315 -57.15 -5.51 33.44
C THR A 315 -57.09 -6.89 34.10
N ALA A 316 -56.94 -6.89 35.42
CA ALA A 316 -56.81 -8.09 36.25
C ALA A 316 -57.95 -9.10 36.03
N ARG A 317 -57.60 -10.36 35.69
CA ARG A 317 -58.55 -11.37 35.23
C ARG A 317 -58.07 -12.81 35.44
N SER A 318 -59.02 -13.74 35.35
CA SER A 318 -58.82 -15.19 35.34
C SER A 318 -59.54 -15.80 34.14
N ASP A 319 -59.26 -17.07 33.79
CA ASP A 319 -59.83 -17.75 32.60
C ASP A 319 -59.48 -17.04 31.27
N ALA A 320 -58.30 -16.40 31.22
CA ALA A 320 -57.79 -15.72 30.03
C ALA A 320 -57.01 -16.67 29.11
N ALA A 321 -56.93 -16.36 27.82
CA ALA A 321 -56.20 -17.16 26.84
C ALA A 321 -54.93 -16.43 26.39
N LEU A 322 -53.77 -17.00 26.73
CA LEU A 322 -52.43 -16.47 26.42
C LEU A 322 -51.76 -17.36 25.37
N VAL A 323 -51.31 -16.76 24.27
CA VAL A 323 -50.71 -17.48 23.14
C VAL A 323 -49.46 -16.75 22.62
N TYR A 324 -48.49 -17.48 22.09
CA TYR A 324 -47.25 -16.90 21.57
C TYR A 324 -47.26 -16.78 20.04
N GLN A 325 -46.95 -15.59 19.51
CA GLN A 325 -46.73 -15.38 18.09
C GLN A 325 -45.22 -15.33 17.80
N ALA A 326 -44.65 -16.47 17.40
CA ALA A 326 -43.22 -16.61 17.12
C ALA A 326 -42.68 -15.59 16.09
N ALA A 327 -43.43 -15.35 15.00
CA ALA A 327 -43.00 -14.45 13.92
C ALA A 327 -42.83 -12.97 14.34
N ALA A 328 -43.41 -12.55 15.47
CA ALA A 328 -43.34 -11.19 15.98
C ALA A 328 -42.84 -11.14 17.44
N THR A 329 -42.25 -12.23 17.93
CA THR A 329 -41.69 -12.41 19.30
C THR A 329 -42.54 -11.77 20.41
N ARG A 330 -43.86 -11.96 20.34
CA ARG A 330 -44.82 -11.33 21.26
C ARG A 330 -45.88 -12.32 21.75
N LEU A 331 -46.35 -12.11 22.96
CA LEU A 331 -47.52 -12.82 23.50
C LEU A 331 -48.78 -12.04 23.11
N LEU A 332 -49.85 -12.74 22.73
CA LEU A 332 -51.18 -12.17 22.55
C LEU A 332 -52.09 -12.59 23.70
N LEU A 333 -52.84 -11.63 24.23
CA LEU A 333 -53.84 -11.81 25.27
C LEU A 333 -55.05 -10.93 24.92
N ASP A 334 -56.13 -11.54 24.45
CA ASP A 334 -57.31 -10.85 23.92
C ASP A 334 -56.93 -9.78 22.86
N ALA A 335 -57.23 -8.50 23.12
CA ALA A 335 -56.86 -7.35 22.28
C ALA A 335 -55.51 -6.71 22.64
N HIS A 336 -54.65 -7.38 23.40
CA HIS A 336 -53.35 -6.85 23.82
C HIS A 336 -52.18 -7.72 23.32
N ALA A 337 -51.08 -7.08 22.97
CA ALA A 337 -49.78 -7.72 22.74
C ALA A 337 -48.79 -7.32 23.83
N LEU A 338 -47.99 -8.29 24.28
CA LEU A 338 -46.80 -8.06 25.10
C LEU A 338 -45.57 -8.41 24.27
N ASP A 339 -44.74 -7.42 23.93
CA ASP A 339 -43.45 -7.67 23.30
C ASP A 339 -42.50 -8.35 24.31
N VAL A 340 -42.05 -9.55 23.96
CA VAL A 340 -41.13 -10.37 24.76
C VAL A 340 -39.80 -10.63 24.05
N GLY A 341 -39.55 -10.03 22.88
CA GLY A 341 -38.35 -10.25 22.07
C GLY A 341 -37.06 -9.96 22.85
N ALA A 342 -37.06 -8.93 23.69
CA ALA A 342 -35.92 -8.58 24.55
C ALA A 342 -35.62 -9.58 25.68
N LEU A 343 -36.52 -10.53 26.00
CA LEU A 343 -36.28 -11.60 26.98
C LEU A 343 -36.04 -12.96 26.33
N VAL A 344 -36.73 -13.24 25.23
CA VAL A 344 -36.71 -14.55 24.54
C VAL A 344 -35.57 -14.62 23.54
N GLY A 345 -35.28 -13.51 22.86
CA GLY A 345 -34.39 -13.45 21.71
C GLY A 345 -35.02 -14.01 20.42
N PRO A 346 -34.31 -13.89 19.30
CA PRO A 346 -34.57 -14.70 18.12
C PRO A 346 -34.23 -16.18 18.40
N ALA A 347 -34.65 -17.08 17.50
CA ALA A 347 -34.48 -18.53 17.69
C ALA A 347 -33.04 -19.05 17.56
N TYR A 348 -32.10 -18.23 17.10
CA TYR A 348 -30.69 -18.57 16.87
C TYR A 348 -29.76 -18.05 17.99
N THR A 349 -28.56 -18.62 18.07
CA THR A 349 -27.54 -18.21 19.07
C THR A 349 -26.24 -17.75 18.45
N VAL A 350 -25.50 -16.94 19.21
CA VAL A 350 -24.09 -16.61 18.99
C VAL A 350 -23.30 -17.19 20.17
N HIS A 351 -22.27 -17.98 19.90
CA HIS A 351 -21.46 -18.63 20.94
C HIS A 351 -19.95 -18.33 20.84
N GLY A 352 -19.49 -17.77 19.72
CA GLY A 352 -18.08 -17.41 19.56
C GLY A 352 -17.83 -16.51 18.36
N VAL A 353 -16.59 -16.03 18.25
CA VAL A 353 -16.05 -15.32 17.08
C VAL A 353 -14.68 -15.88 16.74
N THR A 354 -14.25 -15.73 15.49
CA THR A 354 -12.92 -16.16 15.03
C THR A 354 -12.43 -15.19 13.95
N PRO A 355 -11.27 -14.51 14.14
CA PRO A 355 -10.47 -14.48 15.37
C PRO A 355 -11.24 -13.88 16.57
N ASP A 356 -10.77 -14.15 17.79
CA ASP A 356 -11.35 -13.65 19.05
C ASP A 356 -10.80 -12.27 19.48
N HIS A 357 -9.85 -11.74 18.72
CA HIS A 357 -9.23 -10.44 18.92
C HIS A 357 -8.87 -9.76 17.58
N GLY A 358 -8.65 -8.44 17.61
CA GLY A 358 -8.12 -7.68 16.48
C GLY A 358 -8.02 -6.18 16.74
N ALA A 359 -7.46 -5.44 15.79
CA ALA A 359 -7.11 -4.03 15.96
C ALA A 359 -8.32 -3.10 16.13
N VAL A 360 -8.16 -2.05 16.95
CA VAL A 360 -9.17 -0.97 17.10
C VAL A 360 -9.46 -0.27 15.76
N THR A 361 -8.52 -0.21 14.82
CA THR A 361 -8.71 0.36 13.47
C THR A 361 -9.59 -0.50 12.54
N GLY A 362 -9.96 -1.72 12.94
CA GLY A 362 -10.85 -2.57 12.16
C GLY A 362 -10.23 -3.15 10.88
N GLY A 363 -11.06 -3.35 9.85
CA GLY A 363 -10.66 -3.86 8.54
C GLY A 363 -10.39 -5.37 8.43
N ALA A 364 -10.41 -6.12 9.54
CA ALA A 364 -10.19 -7.56 9.55
C ALA A 364 -11.47 -8.36 9.18
N PRO A 365 -11.35 -9.52 8.50
CA PRO A 365 -12.46 -10.44 8.32
C PRO A 365 -12.76 -11.17 9.63
N LEU A 366 -14.03 -11.17 10.06
CA LEU A 366 -14.51 -11.81 11.27
C LEU A 366 -15.56 -12.88 10.94
N GLN A 367 -15.40 -14.07 11.52
CA GLN A 367 -16.42 -15.11 11.53
C GLN A 367 -17.15 -15.08 12.88
N VAL A 368 -18.47 -15.00 12.85
CA VAL A 368 -19.35 -15.11 14.03
C VAL A 368 -19.96 -16.49 14.04
N LEU A 369 -19.67 -17.26 15.09
CA LEU A 369 -20.07 -18.65 15.25
C LEU A 369 -21.36 -18.75 16.08
N GLY A 370 -22.28 -19.58 15.62
CA GLY A 370 -23.63 -19.68 16.18
C GLY A 370 -24.32 -21.00 15.89
N LEU A 371 -25.60 -21.08 16.25
CA LEU A 371 -26.49 -22.19 15.93
C LEU A 371 -27.81 -21.66 15.38
N ASP A 372 -28.41 -22.42 14.46
CA ASP A 372 -29.71 -22.18 13.83
C ASP A 372 -29.83 -20.86 13.04
N PHE A 373 -28.72 -20.35 12.49
CA PHE A 373 -28.77 -19.20 11.59
C PHE A 373 -29.60 -19.51 10.33
N CYS A 374 -30.55 -18.63 10.01
CA CYS A 374 -31.38 -18.74 8.82
C CYS A 374 -30.77 -18.00 7.62
N LYS A 375 -30.94 -18.55 6.41
CA LYS A 375 -30.47 -17.90 5.18
C LYS A 375 -31.28 -16.62 4.94
N THR A 376 -30.60 -15.48 4.93
CA THR A 376 -31.18 -14.15 4.70
C THR A 376 -30.14 -13.19 4.12
N ASP A 377 -30.60 -12.20 3.35
CA ASP A 377 -29.76 -11.13 2.80
C ASP A 377 -29.62 -9.93 3.77
N GLN A 378 -30.42 -9.91 4.84
CA GLN A 378 -30.37 -8.93 5.93
C GLN A 378 -29.65 -9.54 7.13
N VAL A 379 -28.35 -9.28 7.22
CA VAL A 379 -27.47 -9.74 8.30
C VAL A 379 -26.75 -8.54 8.89
N GLU A 380 -26.98 -8.30 10.18
CA GLU A 380 -26.39 -7.20 10.95
C GLU A 380 -25.58 -7.77 12.11
N VAL A 381 -24.32 -7.38 12.21
CA VAL A 381 -23.42 -7.76 13.32
C VAL A 381 -23.18 -6.52 14.17
N HIS A 382 -23.69 -6.53 15.39
CA HIS A 382 -23.66 -5.41 16.31
C HIS A 382 -22.56 -5.59 17.35
N PHE A 383 -21.68 -4.61 17.42
CA PHE A 383 -20.55 -4.53 18.33
C PHE A 383 -20.86 -3.48 19.40
N ARG A 384 -20.63 -3.81 20.68
CA ARG A 384 -20.88 -2.90 21.80
C ARG A 384 -19.75 -2.95 22.81
N ALA A 385 -19.19 -1.80 23.15
CA ALA A 385 -18.15 -1.68 24.18
C ALA A 385 -18.72 -2.14 25.54
N ARG A 386 -17.98 -3.03 26.22
CA ARG A 386 -18.34 -3.46 27.57
C ARG A 386 -18.06 -2.31 28.55
N GLY A 387 -19.12 -1.63 28.98
CA GLY A 387 -19.02 -0.49 29.90
C GLY A 387 -18.25 -0.83 31.18
N GLY A 388 -17.11 -0.19 31.40
CA GLY A 388 -16.17 -0.51 32.49
C GLY A 388 -16.81 -0.39 33.87
N GLY A 389 -16.99 -1.54 34.54
CA GLY A 389 -17.74 -1.65 35.79
C GLY A 389 -16.95 -2.28 36.94
N ALA A 390 -15.75 -1.76 37.26
CA ALA A 390 -15.03 -2.08 38.50
C ALA A 390 -13.95 -1.03 38.82
N GLY A 391 -14.33 0.08 39.46
CA GLY A 391 -13.40 1.13 39.88
C GLY A 391 -14.12 2.28 40.57
N GLY A 392 -14.07 2.35 41.90
CA GLY A 392 -14.86 3.31 42.67
C GLY A 392 -14.35 4.75 42.56
N GLY A 393 -15.01 5.58 41.75
CA GLY A 393 -14.79 7.03 41.69
C GLY A 393 -16.12 7.78 41.59
N ARG A 394 -16.43 8.66 42.55
CA ARG A 394 -17.66 9.46 42.52
C ARG A 394 -17.55 10.58 41.48
N GLY A 395 -18.16 10.39 40.31
CA GLY A 395 -18.34 11.41 39.28
C GLY A 395 -19.52 11.06 38.39
N GLY A 396 -20.65 11.75 38.56
CA GLY A 396 -21.90 11.41 37.86
C GLY A 396 -21.89 11.90 36.40
N GLY A 397 -21.77 10.97 35.45
CA GLY A 397 -21.93 11.22 34.03
C GLY A 397 -22.04 9.90 33.26
N SER A 398 -23.26 9.51 32.90
CA SER A 398 -23.52 8.26 32.16
C SER A 398 -23.10 8.41 30.70
N ALA A 399 -21.81 8.24 30.40
CA ALA A 399 -21.35 8.07 29.03
C ALA A 399 -22.07 6.88 28.39
N ALA A 400 -22.73 7.10 27.26
CA ALA A 400 -23.33 6.01 26.49
C ALA A 400 -22.20 5.10 25.99
N ALA A 401 -22.29 3.79 26.27
CA ALA A 401 -21.31 2.83 25.79
C ALA A 401 -21.31 2.82 24.26
N ALA A 402 -20.12 2.97 23.65
CA ALA A 402 -19.95 2.97 22.20
C ALA A 402 -20.53 1.69 21.57
N ALA A 403 -21.22 1.84 20.45
CA ALA A 403 -21.92 0.76 19.78
C ALA A 403 -22.02 1.02 18.28
N VAL A 404 -21.61 0.05 17.46
CA VAL A 404 -21.60 0.13 15.99
C VAL A 404 -22.19 -1.14 15.38
N THR A 405 -22.89 -1.02 14.26
CA THR A 405 -23.44 -2.16 13.51
C THR A 405 -22.72 -2.29 12.17
N ALA A 406 -22.06 -3.42 11.93
CA ALA A 406 -21.49 -3.77 10.64
C ALA A 406 -22.46 -4.64 9.84
N ARG A 407 -22.39 -4.53 8.51
CA ARG A 407 -23.13 -5.42 7.60
C ARG A 407 -22.41 -6.77 7.50
N GLY A 408 -23.13 -7.84 7.77
CA GLY A 408 -22.65 -9.21 7.59
C GLY A 408 -23.16 -9.86 6.31
N THR A 409 -22.70 -11.09 6.10
CA THR A 409 -23.16 -12.02 5.06
C THR A 409 -23.40 -13.39 5.67
N PHE A 410 -24.52 -14.01 5.32
CA PHE A 410 -24.82 -15.39 5.73
C PHE A 410 -23.88 -16.37 5.02
N PHE A 411 -23.15 -17.20 5.79
CA PHE A 411 -22.27 -18.23 5.25
C PHE A 411 -22.87 -19.64 5.41
N SER A 412 -23.33 -19.99 6.62
CA SER A 412 -23.97 -21.27 6.91
C SER A 412 -24.90 -21.20 8.14
N GLN A 413 -25.60 -22.29 8.45
CA GLN A 413 -26.46 -22.38 9.65
C GLN A 413 -25.70 -22.22 10.98
N SER A 414 -24.37 -22.30 10.97
CA SER A 414 -23.52 -22.12 12.15
C SER A 414 -22.51 -20.97 12.05
N CYS A 415 -22.46 -20.25 10.92
CA CYS A 415 -21.48 -19.17 10.71
C CYS A 415 -22.05 -18.01 9.88
N VAL A 416 -21.76 -16.79 10.35
CA VAL A 416 -21.97 -15.52 9.65
C VAL A 416 -20.62 -14.84 9.51
N THR A 417 -20.35 -14.18 8.39
CA THR A 417 -19.12 -13.40 8.18
C THR A 417 -19.39 -11.91 8.14
N CYS A 418 -18.47 -11.09 8.64
CA CYS A 418 -18.48 -9.64 8.43
C CYS A 418 -17.04 -9.09 8.35
N VAL A 419 -16.88 -7.84 7.95
CA VAL A 419 -15.63 -7.09 8.11
C VAL A 419 -15.79 -6.22 9.35
N THR A 420 -14.78 -6.21 10.23
CA THR A 420 -14.82 -5.38 11.44
C THR A 420 -14.79 -3.89 11.07
N PRO A 421 -15.69 -3.06 11.62
CA PRO A 421 -15.69 -1.62 11.39
C PRO A 421 -14.47 -0.96 12.05
N ASP A 422 -14.15 0.28 11.65
CA ASP A 422 -13.15 1.09 12.36
C ASP A 422 -13.71 1.52 13.72
N PHE A 423 -13.28 0.82 14.77
CA PHE A 423 -13.73 1.08 16.13
C PHE A 423 -13.12 2.37 16.71
N ALA A 424 -11.99 2.86 16.19
CA ALA A 424 -11.40 4.13 16.61
C ALA A 424 -12.29 5.30 16.19
N ALA A 425 -12.76 5.29 14.94
CA ALA A 425 -13.69 6.29 14.42
C ALA A 425 -15.02 6.33 15.19
N GLU A 426 -15.48 5.17 15.67
CA GLU A 426 -16.73 4.99 16.42
C GLU A 426 -16.56 5.19 17.95
N GLY A 427 -15.39 5.67 18.41
CA GLY A 427 -15.14 6.05 19.80
C GLY A 427 -14.98 4.89 20.78
N PHE A 428 -14.61 3.69 20.30
CA PHE A 428 -14.24 2.57 21.16
C PHE A 428 -12.82 2.74 21.71
N VAL A 429 -12.58 2.13 22.86
CA VAL A 429 -11.25 1.98 23.46
C VAL A 429 -10.82 0.50 23.40
N PRO A 430 -9.50 0.20 23.45
CA PRO A 430 -9.02 -1.18 23.60
C PRO A 430 -9.69 -1.89 24.79
N GLY A 431 -10.09 -3.15 24.62
CA GLY A 431 -10.82 -3.93 25.63
C GLY A 431 -11.88 -4.87 25.04
N GLU A 432 -12.70 -5.46 25.92
CA GLU A 432 -13.77 -6.38 25.53
C GLU A 432 -14.94 -5.67 24.84
N VAL A 433 -15.36 -6.22 23.70
CA VAL A 433 -16.54 -5.82 22.94
C VAL A 433 -17.51 -7.01 22.86
N GLU A 434 -18.78 -6.77 23.19
CA GLU A 434 -19.85 -7.74 22.98
C GLU A 434 -20.25 -7.76 21.50
N VAL A 435 -20.29 -8.95 20.90
CA VAL A 435 -20.75 -9.18 19.52
C VAL A 435 -22.09 -9.91 19.54
N ARG A 436 -23.07 -9.36 18.82
CA ARG A 436 -24.43 -9.92 18.66
C ARG A 436 -24.85 -9.89 17.20
N VAL A 437 -25.77 -10.76 16.82
CA VAL A 437 -26.25 -10.86 15.42
C VAL A 437 -27.75 -10.63 15.36
N ALA A 438 -28.19 -9.92 14.31
CA ALA A 438 -29.59 -9.84 13.89
C ALA A 438 -29.72 -10.34 12.43
N LEU A 439 -30.74 -11.18 12.20
CA LEU A 439 -31.04 -11.83 10.93
C LEU A 439 -32.47 -11.50 10.50
N GLY A 440 -32.67 -11.10 9.24
CA GLY A 440 -34.00 -10.96 8.62
C GLY A 440 -34.90 -9.91 9.27
N GLY A 441 -34.32 -8.83 9.82
CA GLY A 441 -35.06 -7.79 10.52
C GLY A 441 -35.60 -8.18 11.90
N GLN A 442 -35.19 -9.32 12.45
CA GLN A 442 -35.45 -9.66 13.86
C GLN A 442 -34.53 -8.88 14.82
N GLY A 443 -34.90 -8.81 16.09
CA GLY A 443 -34.03 -8.24 17.13
C GLY A 443 -32.76 -9.06 17.35
N PHE A 444 -31.74 -8.42 17.94
CA PHE A 444 -30.43 -9.04 18.22
C PHE A 444 -30.51 -10.28 19.11
N SER A 445 -29.55 -11.19 18.93
CA SER A 445 -29.34 -12.36 19.79
C SER A 445 -29.28 -12.01 21.29
N THR A 446 -29.93 -12.84 22.10
CA THR A 446 -29.84 -12.83 23.57
C THR A 446 -28.46 -13.29 24.05
N THR A 447 -27.90 -14.26 23.34
CA THR A 447 -26.52 -14.73 23.49
C THR A 447 -25.55 -13.77 22.78
N LEU A 448 -24.33 -13.69 23.29
CA LEU A 448 -23.28 -12.80 22.81
C LEU A 448 -21.95 -13.57 22.75
N ALA A 449 -21.10 -13.18 21.80
CA ALA A 449 -19.68 -13.51 21.84
C ALA A 449 -18.88 -12.32 22.38
N VAL A 450 -17.66 -12.58 22.85
CA VAL A 450 -16.70 -11.54 23.24
C VAL A 450 -15.63 -11.45 22.16
N TYR A 451 -15.33 -10.23 21.73
CA TYR A 451 -14.25 -9.90 20.81
C TYR A 451 -13.34 -8.87 21.48
N THR A 452 -12.02 -9.09 21.43
CA THR A 452 -11.06 -8.24 22.16
C THR A 452 -10.40 -7.24 21.22
N LEU A 453 -10.67 -5.95 21.42
CA LEU A 453 -9.98 -4.89 20.72
C LEU A 453 -8.58 -4.68 21.31
N VAL A 454 -7.55 -4.93 20.51
CA VAL A 454 -6.15 -4.65 20.85
C VAL A 454 -5.70 -3.29 20.30
N PRO A 455 -4.85 -2.54 21.03
CA PRO A 455 -4.31 -1.29 20.56
C PRO A 455 -3.46 -1.50 19.30
N VAL A 456 -3.18 -0.41 18.58
CA VAL A 456 -2.42 -0.42 17.33
C VAL A 456 -0.96 -0.06 17.59
N THR A 457 -0.04 -0.87 17.06
CA THR A 457 1.41 -0.68 17.19
C THR A 457 1.89 0.44 16.27
N ASP A 458 2.75 1.31 16.79
CA ASP A 458 3.30 2.45 16.07
C ASP A 458 4.84 2.43 16.13
N ALA A 459 5.47 2.34 14.96
CA ALA A 459 6.91 2.27 14.81
C ALA A 459 7.65 3.47 15.46
N ALA A 460 7.03 4.65 15.44
CA ALA A 460 7.62 5.88 15.99
C ALA A 460 7.71 5.88 17.53
N PHE A 461 6.97 4.99 18.21
CA PHE A 461 7.03 4.82 19.67
C PHE A 461 7.71 3.52 20.12
N CYS A 462 7.83 2.53 19.23
CA CYS A 462 8.61 1.31 19.48
C CYS A 462 10.09 1.62 19.75
N VAL A 463 10.77 0.83 20.58
CA VAL A 463 12.18 1.07 20.97
C VAL A 463 12.98 -0.23 21.05
N ALA A 464 14.22 -0.20 20.56
CA ALA A 464 15.18 -1.30 20.68
C ALA A 464 16.23 -1.03 21.78
N TYR A 465 16.53 -2.03 22.62
CA TYR A 465 17.51 -1.93 23.72
C TYR A 465 18.18 -3.27 24.01
N GLY A 466 19.45 -3.26 24.43
CA GLY A 466 20.21 -4.47 24.76
C GLY A 466 21.70 -4.34 24.42
N PRO A 467 22.54 -5.30 24.85
CA PRO A 467 23.99 -5.27 24.59
C PRO A 467 24.35 -5.28 23.10
N GLY A 468 23.52 -5.88 22.24
CA GLY A 468 23.71 -5.88 20.78
C GLY A 468 23.53 -4.51 20.10
N VAL A 469 23.06 -3.49 20.83
CA VAL A 469 22.91 -2.09 20.37
C VAL A 469 23.64 -1.09 21.28
N LEU A 470 24.73 -1.54 21.91
CA LEU A 470 25.61 -0.75 22.78
C LEU A 470 27.09 -0.92 22.36
N HIS A 471 27.93 0.04 22.73
CA HIS A 471 29.39 -0.06 22.54
C HIS A 471 30.03 -0.88 23.66
N GLY A 472 31.05 -1.68 23.34
CA GLY A 472 31.81 -2.47 24.33
C GLY A 472 31.33 -3.91 24.52
N ALA A 473 30.48 -4.42 23.62
CA ALA A 473 30.17 -5.85 23.57
C ALA A 473 31.29 -6.64 22.88
N ARG A 474 31.38 -7.96 23.15
CA ARG A 474 32.47 -8.82 22.65
C ARG A 474 32.18 -9.37 21.26
N CYS A 475 33.14 -9.33 20.33
CA CYS A 475 33.01 -10.05 19.05
C CYS A 475 33.13 -11.58 19.24
N GLY A 476 32.65 -12.36 18.27
CA GLY A 476 32.61 -13.82 18.28
C GLY A 476 31.56 -14.47 19.21
N GLY A 477 31.09 -13.75 20.24
CA GLY A 477 29.98 -14.16 21.10
C GLY A 477 28.60 -13.88 20.48
N ASP A 478 27.55 -14.48 21.05
CA ASP A 478 26.17 -14.13 20.67
C ASP A 478 25.80 -12.78 21.31
N ALA A 479 25.28 -11.86 20.51
CA ALA A 479 24.84 -10.53 20.91
C ALA A 479 23.31 -10.43 20.79
N GLN A 480 22.66 -9.94 21.85
CA GLN A 480 21.20 -9.88 21.95
C GLN A 480 20.68 -8.45 22.12
N PHE A 481 19.51 -8.16 21.55
CA PHE A 481 18.70 -6.99 21.93
C PHE A 481 17.21 -7.32 21.88
N ILE A 482 16.40 -6.50 22.53
CA ILE A 482 14.94 -6.60 22.60
C ILE A 482 14.34 -5.40 21.87
N ILE A 483 13.29 -5.63 21.09
CA ILE A 483 12.38 -4.60 20.58
C ILE A 483 11.14 -4.59 21.47
N GLN A 484 10.84 -3.45 22.09
CA GLN A 484 9.57 -3.22 22.81
C GLN A 484 8.57 -2.60 21.83
N ALA A 485 7.50 -3.33 21.51
CA ALA A 485 6.39 -2.76 20.76
C ALA A 485 5.55 -1.83 21.65
N ARG A 486 5.07 -0.74 21.05
CA ARG A 486 4.28 0.31 21.70
C ARG A 486 3.17 0.83 20.81
N ASP A 487 2.15 1.39 21.44
CA ASP A 487 1.05 2.05 20.75
C ASP A 487 1.30 3.55 20.51
N GLY A 488 0.40 4.19 19.75
CA GLY A 488 0.40 5.64 19.51
C GLY A 488 0.20 6.52 20.76
N ALA A 489 -0.08 5.92 21.93
CA ALA A 489 -0.09 6.60 23.23
C ALA A 489 1.22 6.40 24.01
N ASN A 490 2.25 5.80 23.38
CA ASN A 490 3.54 5.42 23.96
C ASN A 490 3.43 4.44 25.15
N ALA A 491 2.33 3.66 25.25
CA ALA A 491 2.22 2.58 26.22
C ALA A 491 2.92 1.31 25.72
N ASN A 492 3.46 0.50 26.64
CA ASN A 492 3.96 -0.84 26.30
C ASN A 492 2.79 -1.72 25.85
N ARG A 493 2.96 -2.45 24.73
CA ARG A 493 2.09 -3.58 24.43
C ARG A 493 2.23 -4.66 25.51
N THR A 494 1.16 -5.43 25.68
CA THR A 494 1.07 -6.64 26.51
C THR A 494 0.75 -7.88 25.69
N THR A 495 0.74 -7.76 24.36
CA THR A 495 0.39 -8.79 23.38
C THR A 495 1.34 -8.69 22.19
N GLY A 496 1.81 -9.84 21.71
CA GLY A 496 2.61 -9.99 20.50
C GLY A 496 1.80 -9.91 19.20
N GLY A 497 2.36 -10.44 18.10
CA GLY A 497 1.75 -10.51 16.78
C GLY A 497 2.21 -9.46 15.76
N ASP A 498 3.12 -8.56 16.13
CA ASP A 498 3.73 -7.58 15.22
C ASP A 498 4.89 -8.22 14.42
N THR A 499 5.04 -7.83 13.16
CA THR A 499 6.14 -8.30 12.31
C THR A 499 7.23 -7.23 12.21
N PHE A 500 8.43 -7.54 12.71
CA PHE A 500 9.60 -6.66 12.60
C PHE A 500 10.60 -7.20 11.57
N GLU A 501 11.27 -6.28 10.86
CA GLU A 501 12.41 -6.55 9.99
C GLU A 501 13.67 -5.98 10.64
N VAL A 502 14.74 -6.79 10.74
CA VAL A 502 16.03 -6.37 11.28
C VAL A 502 17.12 -6.59 10.25
N ALA A 503 17.99 -5.58 10.05
CA ALA A 503 19.21 -5.70 9.30
C ALA A 503 20.41 -5.22 10.13
N VAL A 504 21.49 -6.00 10.11
CA VAL A 504 22.76 -5.67 10.79
C VAL A 504 23.87 -5.62 9.74
N TYR A 505 24.69 -4.58 9.77
CA TYR A 505 25.79 -4.36 8.83
C TYR A 505 27.09 -4.09 9.58
N LEU A 506 28.20 -4.71 9.15
CA LEU A 506 29.56 -4.29 9.52
C LEU A 506 29.99 -3.12 8.63
N LEU A 507 30.62 -2.11 9.23
CA LEU A 507 31.34 -1.06 8.53
C LEU A 507 32.78 -1.49 8.32
N VAL A 508 33.20 -1.60 7.06
CA VAL A 508 34.58 -1.90 6.68
C VAL A 508 35.30 -0.58 6.42
N GLU A 509 36.28 -0.25 7.26
CA GLU A 509 37.19 0.87 7.04
C GLU A 509 38.35 0.39 6.13
N GLU A 510 38.58 1.08 5.01
CA GLU A 510 39.71 0.77 4.13
C GLU A 510 41.03 1.17 4.82
N ALA A 511 41.92 0.19 5.01
CA ALA A 511 43.24 0.44 5.56
C ALA A 511 44.05 1.32 4.59
N ARG A 512 44.45 2.52 5.03
CA ARG A 512 45.43 3.34 4.32
C ARG A 512 46.78 2.63 4.35
N ALA A 513 47.33 2.38 3.17
CA ALA A 513 48.72 1.95 3.00
C ALA A 513 49.64 3.17 3.05
N ASP A 514 50.71 3.09 3.85
CA ASP A 514 51.90 3.93 3.75
C ASP A 514 53.08 3.24 4.47
N ASP A 515 54.17 3.01 3.73
CA ASP A 515 55.47 2.53 4.19
C ASP A 515 56.53 3.68 4.02
N ASP A 516 57.69 3.75 4.67
CA ASP A 516 58.37 2.73 5.50
C ASP A 516 59.09 3.35 6.75
N PRO A 517 60.43 3.50 6.85
CA PRO A 517 61.16 2.73 7.86
C PRO A 517 61.76 3.53 9.01
N LEU A 518 61.95 2.86 10.16
CA LEU A 518 63.22 2.80 10.93
C LEU A 518 63.11 1.82 12.12
N ALA A 519 64.00 0.81 12.15
CA ALA A 519 64.11 -0.27 13.17
C ALA A 519 65.16 0.06 14.27
N PRO A 520 65.63 -0.86 15.14
CA PRO A 520 65.11 -2.17 15.65
C PRO A 520 64.92 -2.10 17.20
N GLU A 521 64.58 -3.11 18.02
CA GLU A 521 65.20 -4.40 18.45
C GLU A 521 64.18 -5.03 19.47
N ASP A 522 64.08 -6.31 19.86
CA ASP A 522 64.66 -7.60 19.43
C ASP A 522 63.89 -8.77 20.11
N SER A 523 64.11 -10.01 19.62
CA SER A 523 63.81 -11.34 20.25
C SER A 523 62.33 -11.80 20.40
N ASP A 524 61.96 -13.09 20.21
CA ASP A 524 62.71 -14.24 19.65
C ASP A 524 61.75 -15.38 19.22
N GLY A 525 62.02 -16.00 18.06
CA GLY A 525 61.81 -17.44 17.75
C GLY A 525 60.39 -18.00 17.57
N SER A 526 60.15 -19.00 16.71
CA SER A 526 61.02 -19.71 15.76
C SER A 526 60.19 -20.54 14.76
N ASP A 527 60.68 -20.65 13.52
CA ASP A 527 60.63 -21.80 12.60
C ASP A 527 59.34 -22.64 12.45
N ASP A 528 58.72 -22.63 11.26
CA ASP A 528 58.93 -23.71 10.26
C ASP A 528 58.14 -23.50 8.95
N ASP A 529 58.89 -23.20 7.88
CA ASP A 529 58.92 -23.89 6.59
C ASP A 529 57.66 -24.25 5.73
N ASN A 530 57.85 -23.96 4.42
CA ASN A 530 57.44 -24.69 3.21
C ASN A 530 56.20 -24.32 2.37
N ASN A 531 56.51 -23.80 1.17
CA ASN A 531 56.05 -24.22 -0.19
C ASN A 531 54.54 -24.21 -0.55
N ALA A 532 54.11 -23.94 -1.80
CA ALA A 532 54.70 -23.27 -2.97
C ALA A 532 53.59 -23.18 -4.06
N ASP A 533 53.82 -22.32 -5.07
CA ASP A 533 53.28 -22.38 -6.44
C ASP A 533 51.80 -22.75 -6.69
N ALA A 534 51.05 -21.82 -7.31
CA ALA A 534 50.99 -21.79 -8.78
C ALA A 534 50.12 -20.64 -9.34
N ASN A 535 50.62 -20.01 -10.40
CA ASN A 535 50.00 -18.95 -11.17
C ASN A 535 48.92 -19.48 -12.14
N ALA A 536 47.79 -18.79 -12.32
CA ALA A 536 47.08 -18.69 -13.62
C ALA A 536 45.87 -17.70 -13.60
N ALA A 537 46.03 -16.57 -14.31
CA ALA A 537 44.94 -15.88 -15.01
C ALA A 537 45.01 -16.29 -16.52
N PRO A 538 44.17 -15.81 -17.48
CA PRO A 538 43.13 -14.76 -17.40
C PRO A 538 41.83 -15.03 -18.22
N SER A 539 40.90 -14.05 -18.25
CA SER A 539 40.27 -13.44 -19.46
C SER A 539 38.77 -13.02 -19.35
N ARG A 540 38.43 -12.00 -20.15
CA ARG A 540 37.17 -11.18 -20.29
C ARG A 540 36.14 -11.84 -21.26
N PRO A 541 34.98 -11.25 -21.68
CA PRO A 541 34.42 -9.88 -21.49
C PRO A 541 32.90 -9.69 -21.20
N ALA A 542 32.57 -8.45 -20.80
CA ALA A 542 31.39 -7.59 -21.03
C ALA A 542 30.05 -8.11 -21.62
N THR A 543 28.91 -7.61 -21.09
CA THR A 543 28.01 -6.65 -21.80
C THR A 543 26.94 -6.01 -20.89
N ALA A 544 26.50 -4.80 -21.24
CA ALA A 544 25.28 -4.14 -20.74
C ALA A 544 24.35 -3.83 -21.93
N PRO A 545 23.08 -3.45 -21.71
CA PRO A 545 22.74 -2.03 -21.94
C PRO A 545 21.70 -1.42 -20.98
N GLN A 546 21.59 -0.09 -21.03
CA GLN A 546 20.67 0.76 -20.26
C GLN A 546 19.33 1.06 -20.98
N GLN A 547 18.44 1.74 -20.25
CA GLN A 547 17.24 2.55 -20.62
C GLN A 547 15.92 1.94 -20.07
N GLN A 548 14.99 2.69 -19.46
CA GLN A 548 14.74 4.15 -19.47
C GLN A 548 14.08 4.65 -18.15
N GLN A 549 14.14 5.96 -17.89
CA GLN A 549 13.42 6.69 -16.81
C GLN A 549 11.93 6.94 -17.23
N GLN A 550 10.96 7.51 -16.49
CA GLN A 550 10.92 8.38 -15.29
C GLN A 550 9.44 8.53 -14.77
N GLN A 551 9.20 9.32 -13.71
CA GLN A 551 7.90 9.79 -13.12
C GLN A 551 7.16 8.79 -12.19
N GLN A 552 6.91 9.05 -10.91
CA GLN A 552 6.43 10.30 -10.28
C GLN A 552 7.05 10.57 -8.89
N GLN A 553 7.27 11.84 -8.58
CA GLN A 553 7.44 12.35 -7.21
C GLN A 553 6.22 13.19 -6.85
N GLN A 554 5.71 13.04 -5.62
CA GLN A 554 4.93 14.09 -4.95
C GLN A 554 5.12 14.02 -3.43
N GLN A 555 5.84 15.01 -2.92
CA GLN A 555 5.71 15.67 -1.60
C GLN A 555 5.34 14.82 -0.37
N CYS A 556 6.31 14.72 0.55
CA CYS A 556 6.07 14.93 1.98
C CYS A 556 7.18 15.81 2.57
N SER A 557 6.83 16.59 3.58
CA SER A 557 7.61 17.72 4.10
C SER A 557 8.66 17.34 5.13
N VAL A 558 9.67 18.20 5.23
CA VAL A 558 10.80 18.18 6.16
C VAL A 558 10.36 18.23 7.64
N ASP A 559 11.00 17.40 8.46
CA ASP A 559 11.16 17.57 9.92
C ASP A 559 12.63 17.23 10.27
N ASP A 560 13.55 18.10 9.87
CA ASP A 560 14.99 17.96 10.13
C ASP A 560 15.33 18.41 11.56
N ASP A 561 15.85 17.49 12.40
CA ASP A 561 16.90 17.77 13.40
C ASP A 561 17.34 16.48 14.13
N VAL A 562 18.38 15.81 13.63
CA VAL A 562 19.13 14.77 14.37
C VAL A 562 20.63 15.12 14.34
N GLY A 563 21.02 16.09 15.17
CA GLY A 563 22.43 16.50 15.30
C GLY A 563 23.28 15.47 16.05
N ALA A 564 24.55 15.35 15.64
CA ALA A 564 25.57 14.38 16.08
C ALA A 564 25.44 12.96 15.49
N ASP A 565 24.63 12.07 16.05
CA ASP A 565 24.69 10.63 15.69
C ASP A 565 24.34 10.34 14.22
N ALA A 566 23.40 11.11 13.63
CA ALA A 566 23.05 10.94 12.21
C ALA A 566 24.13 11.47 11.25
N ALA A 567 25.02 12.37 11.69
CA ALA A 567 26.15 12.80 10.88
C ALA A 567 27.19 11.68 10.73
N GLU A 568 27.43 10.92 11.80
CA GLU A 568 28.31 9.74 11.78
C GLU A 568 27.66 8.58 10.97
N ALA A 569 26.35 8.38 11.09
CA ALA A 569 25.61 7.41 10.28
C ALA A 569 25.54 7.77 8.78
N ALA A 570 25.48 9.08 8.45
CA ALA A 570 25.52 9.57 7.07
C ALA A 570 26.93 9.45 6.46
N ALA A 571 27.99 9.74 7.21
CA ALA A 571 29.36 9.44 6.79
C ALA A 571 29.56 7.93 6.53
N ALA A 572 28.99 7.08 7.39
CA ALA A 572 28.97 5.63 7.24
C ALA A 572 28.02 5.09 6.13
N ALA A 573 27.39 5.95 5.33
CA ALA A 573 26.63 5.55 4.14
C ALA A 573 27.50 5.40 2.88
N LEU A 574 28.72 5.95 2.90
CA LEU A 574 29.67 5.90 1.78
C LEU A 574 30.67 4.74 1.87
N LEU A 575 30.72 4.03 3.01
CA LEU A 575 31.62 2.89 3.24
C LEU A 575 30.98 1.56 2.80
N PRO A 576 31.78 0.57 2.33
CA PRO A 576 31.28 -0.76 2.01
C PRO A 576 30.68 -1.45 3.24
N ARG A 577 29.45 -1.97 3.09
CA ARG A 577 28.63 -2.58 4.16
C ARG A 577 28.48 -4.09 3.95
N GLN A 578 28.98 -4.90 4.88
CA GLN A 578 28.75 -6.35 4.88
C GLN A 578 27.55 -6.71 5.76
N ARG A 579 26.50 -7.31 5.18
CA ARG A 579 25.30 -7.72 5.94
C ARG A 579 25.57 -8.97 6.77
N ILE A 580 25.26 -8.89 8.06
CA ILE A 580 25.38 -10.00 9.02
C ILE A 580 24.04 -10.74 9.14
N PRO A 581 24.01 -12.09 9.12
CA PRO A 581 22.79 -12.85 9.33
C PRO A 581 22.31 -12.78 10.78
N VAL A 582 21.05 -12.40 10.97
CA VAL A 582 20.32 -12.48 12.24
C VAL A 582 19.76 -13.91 12.38
N ARG A 583 19.87 -14.54 13.56
CA ARG A 583 19.42 -15.94 13.76
C ARG A 583 17.89 -16.10 13.77
N GLY A 584 17.16 -15.01 13.97
CA GLY A 584 15.71 -14.97 14.03
C GLY A 584 15.23 -13.85 14.95
N ILE A 585 13.94 -13.56 14.87
CA ILE A 585 13.22 -12.67 15.79
C ILE A 585 12.19 -13.54 16.50
N ALA A 586 12.29 -13.65 17.83
CA ALA A 586 11.34 -14.41 18.64
C ALA A 586 10.34 -13.46 19.29
N ASP A 587 9.05 -13.63 18.97
CA ASP A 587 7.95 -12.97 19.68
C ASP A 587 7.78 -13.66 21.05
N ASN A 588 7.90 -12.88 22.12
CA ASN A 588 7.74 -13.37 23.49
C ASN A 588 6.26 -13.37 23.95
N ALA A 589 5.32 -12.99 23.07
CA ALA A 589 3.88 -12.80 23.29
C ALA A 589 3.48 -11.74 24.34
N ASP A 590 4.45 -11.12 25.02
CA ASP A 590 4.28 -10.05 26.01
C ASP A 590 4.36 -8.63 25.41
N GLY A 591 4.44 -8.51 24.08
CA GLY A 591 4.72 -7.24 23.38
C GLY A 591 6.21 -6.92 23.22
N THR A 592 7.10 -7.86 23.56
CA THR A 592 8.55 -7.76 23.31
C THR A 592 9.04 -8.82 22.34
N TYR A 593 10.04 -8.46 21.53
CA TYR A 593 10.60 -9.32 20.49
C TYR A 593 12.11 -9.44 20.69
N SER A 594 12.59 -10.67 20.89
CA SER A 594 14.00 -10.98 21.15
C SER A 594 14.76 -11.18 19.85
N VAL A 595 15.88 -10.48 19.67
CA VAL A 595 16.73 -10.54 18.46
C VAL A 595 18.14 -10.97 18.84
N VAL A 596 18.68 -11.97 18.14
CA VAL A 596 20.04 -12.51 18.37
C VAL A 596 20.83 -12.57 17.08
N PHE A 597 22.06 -12.05 17.10
CA PHE A 597 23.04 -12.14 16.01
C PHE A 597 24.44 -12.41 16.57
N ARG A 598 25.40 -12.77 15.70
CA ARG A 598 26.80 -12.98 16.10
C ARG A 598 27.71 -12.06 15.27
N PRO A 599 28.32 -11.01 15.86
CA PRO A 599 29.35 -10.21 15.19
C PRO A 599 30.61 -11.07 14.97
N PRO A 600 31.05 -11.30 13.72
CA PRO A 600 32.20 -12.16 13.44
C PRO A 600 33.55 -11.54 13.84
N GLU A 601 33.68 -10.22 13.75
CA GLU A 601 34.96 -9.48 13.83
C GLU A 601 34.82 -8.26 14.76
N PRO A 602 35.93 -7.72 15.30
CA PRO A 602 35.89 -6.44 16.02
C PRO A 602 35.64 -5.28 15.03
N GLY A 603 34.79 -4.33 15.39
CA GLY A 603 34.44 -3.22 14.50
C GLY A 603 33.16 -2.48 14.87
N ARG A 604 32.77 -1.53 14.02
CA ARG A 604 31.53 -0.75 14.14
C ARG A 604 30.43 -1.41 13.31
N TYR A 605 29.26 -1.60 13.92
CA TYR A 605 28.10 -2.23 13.32
C TYR A 605 26.90 -1.30 13.34
N ILE A 606 26.13 -1.29 12.25
CA ILE A 606 24.86 -0.58 12.12
C ILE A 606 23.71 -1.58 12.27
N VAL A 607 22.72 -1.26 13.13
CA VAL A 607 21.49 -2.04 13.34
C VAL A 607 20.29 -1.20 12.91
N GLU A 608 19.63 -1.63 11.84
CA GLU A 608 18.38 -1.08 11.33
C GLU A 608 17.21 -1.98 11.76
N VAL A 609 16.12 -1.38 12.26
CA VAL A 609 14.90 -2.12 12.65
C VAL A 609 13.68 -1.38 12.08
N LYS A 610 12.80 -2.12 11.41
CA LYS A 610 11.55 -1.59 10.81
C LYS A 610 10.36 -2.43 11.25
N LEU A 611 9.21 -1.80 11.46
CA LEU A 611 7.93 -2.47 11.63
C LEU A 611 7.31 -2.69 10.25
N ALA A 612 7.07 -3.94 9.87
CA ALA A 612 6.46 -4.30 8.59
C ALA A 612 4.96 -3.98 8.60
N GLY A 613 4.43 -3.52 7.46
CA GLY A 613 3.03 -3.13 7.34
C GLY A 613 2.07 -4.32 7.33
N GLY A 614 1.25 -4.44 8.37
CA GLY A 614 0.21 -5.46 8.49
C GLY A 614 -0.67 -5.27 9.73
N GLY A 615 -1.88 -5.84 9.74
CA GLY A 615 -2.74 -5.85 10.94
C GLY A 615 -3.22 -4.48 11.46
N GLY A 616 -3.10 -3.41 10.66
CA GLY A 616 -3.49 -2.06 11.03
C GLY A 616 -2.44 -1.24 11.79
N CYS A 617 -1.20 -1.74 11.94
CA CYS A 617 -0.08 -0.99 12.52
C CYS A 617 0.26 0.29 11.73
N VAL A 618 0.99 1.22 12.36
CA VAL A 618 1.66 2.34 11.67
C VAL A 618 3.10 1.91 11.33
N PRO A 619 3.38 1.48 10.09
CA PRO A 619 4.70 0.96 9.70
C PRO A 619 5.74 2.08 9.63
N GLY A 620 7.00 1.73 9.84
CA GLY A 620 8.11 2.69 9.80
C GLY A 620 9.39 2.14 10.39
N ALA A 621 10.43 2.99 10.43
CA ALA A 621 11.64 2.70 11.20
C ALA A 621 11.34 2.79 12.70
N VAL A 622 11.87 1.85 13.48
CA VAL A 622 11.76 1.87 14.95
C VAL A 622 12.56 3.06 15.48
N ARG A 623 12.00 3.77 16.45
CA ARG A 623 12.56 5.01 17.00
C ARG A 623 14.04 4.87 17.37
N GLY A 624 14.87 5.75 16.83
CA GLY A 624 16.31 5.80 17.08
C GLY A 624 17.15 4.85 16.21
N THR A 625 16.57 4.19 15.20
CA THR A 625 17.34 3.47 14.18
C THR A 625 17.64 4.37 12.97
N PRO A 626 18.79 4.19 12.27
CA PRO A 626 19.86 3.21 12.51
C PRO A 626 20.61 3.43 13.82
N LEU A 627 20.85 2.35 14.56
CA LEU A 627 21.65 2.33 15.79
C LEU A 627 23.08 1.92 15.47
N VAL A 628 24.08 2.57 16.07
CA VAL A 628 25.50 2.20 15.93
C VAL A 628 25.96 1.48 17.20
N ALA A 629 26.63 0.33 17.03
CA ALA A 629 27.23 -0.45 18.11
C ALA A 629 28.70 -0.75 17.78
N ALA A 630 29.57 -0.81 18.79
CA ALA A 630 30.99 -1.10 18.60
C ALA A 630 31.37 -2.36 19.39
N PHE A 631 31.95 -3.34 18.70
CA PHE A 631 32.33 -4.63 19.27
C PHE A 631 33.85 -4.77 19.29
N ALA A 632 34.39 -5.25 20.42
CA ALA A 632 35.83 -5.41 20.64
C ALA A 632 36.20 -6.89 20.89
N ALA A 633 37.45 -7.26 20.58
CA ALA A 633 37.98 -8.60 20.82
C ALA A 633 38.13 -8.91 22.32
N ASP A 634 38.59 -7.92 23.07
CA ASP A 634 39.07 -8.07 24.45
C ASP A 634 37.98 -7.84 25.52
N ALA A 635 36.74 -7.58 25.09
CA ALA A 635 35.65 -7.29 26.02
C ALA A 635 35.32 -8.52 26.92
N PRO A 636 35.06 -8.36 28.23
CA PRO A 636 34.91 -9.49 29.14
C PRO A 636 33.74 -10.42 28.77
N ALA A 637 33.94 -11.73 28.93
CA ALA A 637 32.91 -12.73 28.69
C ALA A 637 31.61 -12.41 29.46
N GLY A 638 30.49 -12.31 28.75
CA GLY A 638 29.19 -11.93 29.30
C GLY A 638 28.68 -10.54 28.85
N HIS A 639 29.51 -9.69 28.23
CA HIS A 639 29.06 -8.37 27.73
C HIS A 639 28.04 -8.43 26.56
N GLY A 640 27.82 -9.61 25.95
CA GLY A 640 26.79 -9.83 24.91
C GLY A 640 25.41 -10.26 25.41
N ALA A 641 25.25 -10.57 26.70
CA ALA A 641 24.01 -11.07 27.29
C ALA A 641 23.21 -9.97 28.00
N LEU A 642 21.87 -10.05 27.99
CA LEU A 642 20.96 -9.04 28.56
C LEU A 642 21.20 -8.74 30.05
N GLY A 643 21.64 -9.72 30.84
CA GLY A 643 22.02 -9.56 32.25
C GLY A 643 23.49 -9.17 32.48
N GLY A 644 24.26 -8.83 31.44
CA GLY A 644 25.69 -8.55 31.53
C GLY A 644 26.04 -7.19 32.16
N ALA A 645 27.28 -7.07 32.66
CA ALA A 645 27.79 -5.86 33.31
C ALA A 645 27.62 -4.58 32.45
N LEU A 646 27.72 -4.71 31.12
CA LEU A 646 27.54 -3.62 30.15
C LEU A 646 26.21 -2.87 30.35
N MET A 647 25.12 -3.60 30.54
CA MET A 647 23.77 -3.03 30.70
C MET A 647 23.66 -2.22 32.00
N SER A 648 24.34 -2.66 33.08
CA SER A 648 24.39 -1.94 34.35
C SER A 648 25.24 -0.67 34.32
N ALA A 649 26.22 -0.61 33.42
CA ALA A 649 27.07 0.58 33.23
C ALA A 649 26.32 1.62 32.39
N ALA A 650 25.71 1.20 31.27
CA ALA A 650 24.88 2.05 30.42
C ALA A 650 23.73 2.70 31.20
N ALA A 651 22.97 1.92 31.99
CA ALA A 651 21.84 2.44 32.77
C ALA A 651 22.26 3.50 33.81
N ARG A 652 23.45 3.38 34.42
CA ARG A 652 24.01 4.40 35.34
C ARG A 652 24.41 5.68 34.61
N SER A 653 25.07 5.55 33.46
CA SER A 653 25.46 6.68 32.62
C SER A 653 24.24 7.48 32.16
N ASP A 654 23.21 6.79 31.68
CA ASP A 654 21.93 7.40 31.29
C ASP A 654 21.30 8.14 32.48
N ALA A 655 21.20 7.50 33.65
CA ALA A 655 20.60 8.12 34.85
C ALA A 655 21.32 9.41 35.30
N ALA A 656 22.64 9.49 35.18
CA ALA A 656 23.40 10.70 35.47
C ALA A 656 23.08 11.85 34.49
N LEU A 657 22.90 11.53 33.19
CA LEU A 657 22.47 12.50 32.18
C LEU A 657 21.03 13.00 32.43
N LEU A 658 20.13 12.14 32.93
CA LEU A 658 18.77 12.53 33.32
C LEU A 658 18.78 13.58 34.44
N LEU A 659 19.58 13.36 35.47
CA LEU A 659 19.73 14.28 36.61
C LEU A 659 20.24 15.66 36.18
N ALA A 660 21.31 15.71 35.39
CA ALA A 660 21.88 16.96 34.88
C ALA A 660 20.88 17.75 34.01
N ALA A 661 20.04 17.06 33.23
CA ALA A 661 18.98 17.70 32.44
C ALA A 661 17.88 18.34 33.31
N VAL A 662 17.50 17.72 34.44
CA VAL A 662 16.50 18.27 35.36
C VAL A 662 16.99 19.56 36.05
N GLU A 663 18.27 19.63 36.40
CA GLU A 663 18.84 20.86 36.98
C GLU A 663 18.84 22.01 35.97
N GLN A 664 19.20 21.74 34.71
CA GLN A 664 19.09 22.71 33.61
C GLN A 664 17.65 23.17 33.33
N ILE A 665 16.65 22.29 33.55
CA ILE A 665 15.22 22.65 33.46
C ILE A 665 14.84 23.64 34.58
N ARG A 666 15.27 23.39 35.82
CA ARG A 666 14.92 24.24 36.97
C ARG A 666 15.44 25.67 36.83
N ASP A 667 16.65 25.83 36.28
CA ASP A 667 17.33 27.12 36.25
C ASP A 667 16.82 28.03 35.10
N GLY A 668 16.36 27.45 33.98
CA GLY A 668 15.81 28.22 32.86
C GLY A 668 14.41 28.80 33.10
N VAL A 669 13.57 28.20 33.94
CA VAL A 669 12.25 28.76 34.33
C VAL A 669 12.38 30.09 35.11
N ARG A 670 13.53 30.31 35.77
CA ARG A 670 13.75 31.42 36.69
C ARG A 670 14.28 32.72 36.06
N VAL A 671 14.44 32.78 34.74
CA VAL A 671 14.95 33.98 34.06
C VAL A 671 13.98 35.17 34.19
N PRO A 672 14.40 36.33 34.75
CA PRO A 672 13.53 37.50 34.84
C PRO A 672 13.34 38.17 33.48
N LEU A 673 12.08 38.36 33.08
CA LEU A 673 11.69 38.88 31.75
C LEU A 673 11.36 40.39 31.73
N SER A 674 11.48 41.08 32.86
CA SER A 674 11.16 42.51 33.00
C SER A 674 12.37 43.41 32.75
N GLY A 675 12.23 44.41 31.87
CA GLY A 675 13.24 45.48 31.69
C GLY A 675 14.30 45.24 30.59
N LEU A 676 14.09 44.28 29.69
CA LEU A 676 15.00 43.99 28.58
C LEU A 676 14.98 45.11 27.52
N THR A 677 16.16 45.60 27.14
CA THR A 677 16.35 46.68 26.14
C THR A 677 16.08 46.24 24.70
N ASP A 678 16.40 44.99 24.35
CA ASP A 678 15.87 44.33 23.15
C ASP A 678 15.37 42.93 23.54
N PRO A 679 14.05 42.67 23.48
CA PRO A 679 13.48 41.45 24.04
C PRO A 679 13.63 40.24 23.12
N LEU A 680 13.78 40.43 21.80
CA LEU A 680 13.69 39.34 20.81
C LEU A 680 14.73 38.21 21.02
N PRO A 681 16.05 38.46 21.17
CA PRO A 681 17.03 37.38 21.36
C PRO A 681 16.86 36.62 22.68
N THR A 682 16.40 37.31 23.73
CA THR A 682 16.17 36.68 25.03
C THR A 682 14.90 35.85 25.03
N LEU A 683 13.81 36.36 24.44
CA LEU A 683 12.58 35.58 24.22
C LEU A 683 12.83 34.40 23.27
N ALA A 684 13.70 34.56 22.27
CA ALA A 684 14.16 33.48 21.39
C ALA A 684 14.81 32.35 22.19
N ARG A 685 15.83 32.69 22.98
CA ARG A 685 16.56 31.73 23.82
C ARG A 685 15.64 31.01 24.79
N VAL A 686 14.70 31.71 25.42
CA VAL A 686 13.74 31.11 26.37
C VAL A 686 12.70 30.23 25.65
N LYS A 687 12.19 30.62 24.48
CA LYS A 687 11.26 29.79 23.68
C LYS A 687 11.95 28.56 23.09
N ARG A 688 13.18 28.68 22.57
CA ARG A 688 14.02 27.55 22.11
C ARG A 688 14.36 26.61 23.27
N TRP A 689 14.68 27.16 24.44
CA TRP A 689 14.90 26.37 25.65
C TRP A 689 13.62 25.60 26.05
N ALA A 690 12.45 26.22 26.02
CA ALA A 690 11.19 25.56 26.35
C ALA A 690 10.83 24.45 25.34
N SER A 691 11.03 24.69 24.04
CA SER A 691 10.80 23.66 23.00
C SER A 691 11.83 22.53 23.05
N LEU A 692 13.10 22.83 23.28
CA LEU A 692 14.17 21.85 23.43
C LEU A 692 13.98 20.97 24.67
N HIS A 693 13.48 21.52 25.78
CA HIS A 693 13.16 20.73 26.97
C HIS A 693 11.81 20.00 26.87
N ARG A 694 10.86 20.46 26.04
CA ARG A 694 9.69 19.65 25.61
C ARG A 694 10.13 18.46 24.74
N ARG A 695 11.04 18.67 23.77
CA ARG A 695 11.62 17.60 22.93
C ARG A 695 12.47 16.62 23.76
N LYS A 696 13.41 17.10 24.58
CA LYS A 696 14.18 16.26 25.51
C LYS A 696 13.26 15.58 26.52
N GLY A 697 12.23 16.24 27.04
CA GLY A 697 11.23 15.62 27.91
C GLY A 697 10.49 14.44 27.27
N SER A 698 10.14 14.55 25.98
CA SER A 698 9.60 13.44 25.18
C SER A 698 10.61 12.31 24.91
N ALA A 699 11.90 12.62 24.81
CA ALA A 699 12.97 11.62 24.73
C ALA A 699 13.27 10.96 26.10
N LEU A 700 13.20 11.72 27.20
CA LEU A 700 13.42 11.26 28.57
C LEU A 700 12.27 10.39 29.08
N GLN A 701 11.03 10.76 28.77
CA GLN A 701 9.86 9.89 28.99
C GLN A 701 9.87 8.67 28.05
N ALA A 702 10.77 8.63 27.05
CA ALA A 702 10.94 7.53 26.12
C ALA A 702 12.13 6.61 26.44
N ASN A 703 11.87 5.67 27.34
CA ASN A 703 11.99 4.24 27.01
C ASN A 703 13.35 3.53 26.98
N ARG A 704 14.52 4.15 27.21
CA ARG A 704 15.78 3.38 27.32
C ARG A 704 16.06 2.92 28.76
N ALA A 705 16.40 3.83 29.67
CA ALA A 705 16.74 3.50 31.06
C ALA A 705 15.62 2.79 31.84
N GLY A 706 14.40 3.33 31.86
CA GLY A 706 13.28 2.74 32.63
C GLY A 706 12.83 1.36 32.13
N VAL A 707 13.01 1.06 30.84
CA VAL A 707 12.67 -0.26 30.27
C VAL A 707 13.79 -1.27 30.55
N MET A 708 15.07 -0.86 30.44
CA MET A 708 16.20 -1.68 30.91
C MET A 708 16.04 -2.06 32.38
N LEU A 709 15.67 -1.10 33.24
CA LEU A 709 15.49 -1.31 34.67
C LEU A 709 14.29 -2.21 35.00
N ALA A 710 13.16 -2.03 34.31
CA ALA A 710 11.99 -2.88 34.46
C ALA A 710 12.27 -4.33 34.04
N ARG A 711 13.01 -4.55 32.93
CA ARG A 711 13.34 -5.89 32.44
C ARG A 711 14.42 -6.58 33.30
N LEU A 712 15.43 -5.86 33.76
CA LEU A 712 16.43 -6.38 34.70
C LEU A 712 15.77 -6.92 35.98
N ARG A 713 14.79 -6.18 36.55
CA ARG A 713 13.98 -6.65 37.70
C ARG A 713 13.19 -7.93 37.39
N LEU A 714 12.65 -8.05 36.18
CA LEU A 714 11.85 -9.20 35.73
C LEU A 714 12.70 -10.46 35.49
N GLU A 715 13.86 -10.33 34.86
CA GLU A 715 14.78 -11.46 34.62
C GLU A 715 15.40 -11.98 35.92
N THR A 716 15.68 -11.11 36.90
CA THR A 716 16.09 -11.54 38.25
C THR A 716 15.01 -12.31 39.01
N ALA A 717 13.73 -12.20 38.62
CA ALA A 717 12.62 -12.86 39.30
C ALA A 717 12.32 -14.27 38.75
N HIS A 718 12.91 -14.69 37.62
CA HIS A 718 12.48 -15.89 36.87
C HIS A 718 13.60 -16.89 36.51
N ALA A 719 14.83 -16.73 37.02
CA ALA A 719 15.94 -17.65 36.77
C ALA A 719 16.21 -18.60 37.97
N PRO A 720 15.85 -19.91 37.89
CA PRO A 720 16.05 -20.87 38.98
C PRO A 720 17.43 -21.56 38.98
N ALA A 721 18.39 -21.14 38.15
CA ALA A 721 19.66 -21.85 37.97
C ALA A 721 20.86 -20.93 37.65
N ALA A 722 21.53 -20.41 38.70
CA ALA A 722 22.95 -20.02 38.72
C ALA A 722 23.35 -19.39 40.08
N GLU A 723 23.38 -20.18 41.16
CA GLU A 723 23.59 -19.69 42.54
C GLU A 723 24.91 -18.91 42.75
N GLU A 724 25.94 -19.17 41.93
CA GLU A 724 27.26 -18.54 42.01
C GLU A 724 27.39 -17.24 41.20
N ALA A 725 26.60 -17.07 40.13
CA ALA A 725 26.40 -15.79 39.47
C ALA A 725 25.49 -14.88 40.32
N LEU A 726 24.54 -15.49 41.03
CA LEU A 726 23.60 -14.83 41.92
C LEU A 726 24.31 -14.06 43.04
N SER A 727 25.39 -14.59 43.65
CA SER A 727 26.07 -13.90 44.76
C SER A 727 26.76 -12.59 44.31
N ARG A 728 27.44 -12.60 43.15
CA ARG A 728 28.09 -11.41 42.58
C ARG A 728 27.10 -10.44 41.93
N GLY A 729 26.05 -10.97 41.32
CA GLY A 729 24.92 -10.19 40.82
C GLY A 729 24.16 -9.48 41.93
N ILE A 730 23.81 -10.18 43.02
CA ILE A 730 23.07 -9.61 44.16
C ILE A 730 23.85 -8.47 44.81
N ALA A 731 25.16 -8.56 45.02
CA ALA A 731 25.91 -7.46 45.62
C ALA A 731 25.77 -6.15 44.82
N LEU A 732 25.97 -6.24 43.49
CA LEU A 732 25.92 -5.10 42.57
C LEU A 732 24.47 -4.63 42.30
N LEU A 733 23.51 -5.56 42.33
CA LEU A 733 22.07 -5.26 42.26
C LEU A 733 21.53 -4.69 43.56
N THR A 734 22.12 -4.97 44.73
CA THR A 734 21.64 -4.43 46.02
C THR A 734 21.96 -2.94 46.09
N GLU A 735 23.18 -2.53 45.76
CA GLU A 735 23.56 -1.11 45.63
C GLU A 735 22.69 -0.38 44.59
N LEU A 736 22.49 -0.97 43.41
CA LEU A 736 21.65 -0.38 42.35
C LEU A 736 20.16 -0.38 42.70
N SER A 737 19.64 -1.36 43.42
CA SER A 737 18.23 -1.46 43.78
C SER A 737 17.82 -0.56 44.94
N THR A 738 18.77 0.00 45.69
CA THR A 738 18.46 1.02 46.70
C THR A 738 18.39 2.43 46.10
N GLU A 739 19.33 2.82 45.24
CA GLU A 739 19.38 4.18 44.70
C GLU A 739 18.39 4.40 43.55
N VAL A 740 18.25 3.42 42.65
CA VAL A 740 17.49 3.61 41.41
C VAL A 740 15.98 3.73 41.59
N PRO A 741 15.26 2.94 42.42
CA PRO A 741 13.84 3.17 42.63
C PRO A 741 13.57 4.48 43.41
N GLU A 742 14.49 4.93 44.27
CA GLU A 742 14.35 6.23 44.92
C GLU A 742 14.51 7.38 43.90
N LEU A 743 15.45 7.25 42.95
CA LEU A 743 15.60 8.15 41.82
C LEU A 743 14.39 8.11 40.86
N GLU A 744 13.84 6.93 40.52
CA GLU A 744 12.62 6.81 39.70
C GLU A 744 11.43 7.50 40.40
N LEU A 745 11.22 7.23 41.70
CA LEU A 745 10.11 7.78 42.48
C LEU A 745 10.24 9.31 42.68
N ARG A 746 11.46 9.87 42.64
CA ARG A 746 11.71 11.31 42.76
C ARG A 746 11.72 12.02 41.40
N LEU A 747 12.44 11.51 40.39
CA LEU A 747 12.52 12.16 39.07
C LEU A 747 11.22 12.05 38.27
N ALA A 748 10.56 10.89 38.21
CA ALA A 748 9.40 10.72 37.33
C ALA A 748 8.24 11.70 37.61
N PRO A 749 7.79 11.92 38.87
CA PRO A 749 6.76 12.92 39.15
C PRO A 749 7.29 14.36 39.01
N LEU A 750 8.57 14.64 39.31
CA LEU A 750 9.15 15.98 39.12
C LEU A 750 9.23 16.36 37.63
N LEU A 751 9.82 15.51 36.79
CA LEU A 751 9.86 15.71 35.33
C LEU A 751 8.47 15.85 34.75
N LYS A 752 7.52 14.99 35.14
CA LYS A 752 6.14 15.06 34.66
C LYS A 752 5.49 16.39 35.07
N ALA A 753 5.55 16.77 36.34
CA ALA A 753 4.91 17.99 36.85
C ALA A 753 5.55 19.28 36.31
N GLN A 754 6.88 19.35 36.25
CA GLN A 754 7.56 20.55 35.74
C GLN A 754 7.34 20.73 34.24
N LEU A 755 7.42 19.65 33.44
CA LEU A 755 7.17 19.73 32.00
C LEU A 755 5.69 19.92 31.65
N SER A 756 4.75 19.34 32.42
CA SER A 756 3.30 19.49 32.15
C SER A 756 2.71 20.81 32.62
N THR A 757 3.32 21.47 33.60
CA THR A 757 2.70 22.61 34.30
C THR A 757 3.53 23.89 34.16
N GLU A 758 4.83 23.85 34.46
CA GLU A 758 5.67 25.06 34.45
C GLU A 758 5.99 25.54 33.02
N VAL A 759 6.18 24.62 32.06
CA VAL A 759 6.46 24.98 30.66
C VAL A 759 5.26 25.65 29.98
N PRO A 760 4.00 25.13 30.06
CA PRO A 760 2.84 25.84 29.51
C PRO A 760 2.55 27.18 30.21
N GLU A 761 2.77 27.30 31.52
CA GLU A 761 2.62 28.58 32.24
C GLU A 761 3.64 29.61 31.73
N LEU A 762 4.88 29.20 31.49
CA LEU A 762 5.92 30.05 30.94
C LEU A 762 5.61 30.45 29.49
N GLU A 763 5.09 29.56 28.65
CA GLU A 763 4.58 29.91 27.31
C GLU A 763 3.42 30.91 27.36
N LEU A 764 2.49 30.77 28.31
CA LEU A 764 1.38 31.70 28.53
C LEU A 764 1.89 33.12 28.88
N ARG A 765 2.99 33.20 29.65
CA ARG A 765 3.66 34.46 30.01
C ARG A 765 4.46 35.07 28.85
N LEU A 766 5.02 34.25 27.96
CA LEU A 766 5.74 34.72 26.76
C LEU A 766 4.80 35.23 25.66
N ALA A 767 3.64 34.61 25.48
CA ALA A 767 2.70 34.91 24.40
C ALA A 767 2.35 36.41 24.21
N PRO A 768 1.98 37.19 25.27
CA PRO A 768 1.69 38.61 25.11
C PRO A 768 2.92 39.44 24.74
N LEU A 769 4.11 39.07 25.23
CA LEU A 769 5.37 39.78 24.95
C LEU A 769 5.81 39.58 23.50
N LEU A 770 5.68 38.36 22.97
CA LEU A 770 5.93 38.04 21.56
C LEU A 770 4.93 38.76 20.64
N LYS A 771 3.63 38.76 21.00
CA LYS A 771 2.58 39.45 20.23
C LYS A 771 2.80 40.96 20.13
N ALA A 772 3.43 41.57 21.13
CA ALA A 772 3.80 43.00 21.09
C ALA A 772 4.89 43.34 20.06
N GLN A 773 5.72 42.37 19.63
CA GLN A 773 6.79 42.60 18.64
C GLN A 773 6.33 42.50 17.19
N VAL A 774 5.16 41.91 16.91
CA VAL A 774 4.59 41.75 15.54
C VAL A 774 4.66 43.04 14.70
N PRO A 775 4.25 44.23 15.20
CA PRO A 775 4.19 45.43 14.37
C PRO A 775 5.59 45.97 14.01
N ARG A 776 6.58 45.75 14.87
CA ARG A 776 7.98 46.14 14.64
C ARG A 776 8.59 45.27 13.54
N LEU A 777 8.47 43.95 13.67
CA LEU A 777 8.99 42.99 12.68
C LEU A 777 8.37 43.20 11.30
N ARG A 778 7.04 43.38 11.21
CA ARG A 778 6.34 43.69 9.94
C ARG A 778 6.77 45.00 9.26
N ARG A 779 7.39 45.93 10.00
CA ARG A 779 7.94 47.17 9.44
C ARG A 779 9.37 46.95 8.96
N GLU A 780 10.17 46.26 9.75
CA GLU A 780 11.57 45.93 9.44
C GLU A 780 11.66 44.97 8.22
N LEU A 781 10.78 43.98 8.13
CA LEU A 781 10.68 43.05 6.99
C LEU A 781 10.31 43.78 5.68
N ARG A 782 9.33 44.70 5.70
CA ARG A 782 8.98 45.49 4.50
C ARG A 782 10.11 46.42 4.04
N ALA A 783 10.89 46.97 4.97
CA ALA A 783 12.09 47.74 4.62
C ALA A 783 13.20 46.83 4.04
N PHE A 784 13.31 45.60 4.53
CA PHE A 784 14.23 44.59 4.00
C PHE A 784 13.85 44.15 2.58
N GLU A 785 12.58 43.82 2.32
CA GLU A 785 12.07 43.52 0.97
C GLU A 785 12.39 44.63 -0.04
N GLN A 786 12.17 45.90 0.34
CA GLN A 786 12.44 47.06 -0.51
C GLN A 786 13.94 47.20 -0.82
N ALA A 787 14.81 47.00 0.18
CA ALA A 787 16.25 47.06 -0.01
C ALA A 787 16.78 45.90 -0.88
N LEU A 788 16.22 44.70 -0.71
CA LEU A 788 16.60 43.51 -1.47
C LEU A 788 16.15 43.59 -2.94
N ALA A 789 14.94 44.10 -3.21
CA ALA A 789 14.48 44.35 -4.58
C ALA A 789 15.39 45.35 -5.30
N ALA A 790 15.70 46.49 -4.68
CA ALA A 790 16.62 47.49 -5.23
C ALA A 790 18.05 46.93 -5.45
N HIS A 791 18.47 45.96 -4.65
CA HIS A 791 19.75 45.27 -4.84
C HIS A 791 19.72 44.30 -6.04
N CYS A 792 18.60 43.59 -6.27
CA CYS A 792 18.43 42.73 -7.45
C CYS A 792 18.52 43.55 -8.75
N ASP A 793 17.88 44.73 -8.77
CA ASP A 793 17.96 45.67 -9.90
C ASP A 793 19.40 46.16 -10.12
N ALA A 794 20.14 46.45 -9.05
CA ALA A 794 21.55 46.87 -9.12
C ALA A 794 22.48 45.76 -9.63
N LEU A 795 22.27 44.50 -9.21
CA LEU A 795 23.03 43.34 -9.71
C LEU A 795 22.82 43.12 -11.22
N ALA A 796 21.62 43.38 -11.73
CA ALA A 796 21.35 43.30 -13.17
C ALA A 796 22.01 44.44 -13.98
N ALA A 797 22.23 45.61 -13.36
CA ALA A 797 22.87 46.78 -13.97
C ALA A 797 24.40 46.84 -13.77
N THR A 798 25.01 45.85 -13.11
CA THR A 798 26.44 45.89 -12.72
C THR A 798 27.36 45.52 -13.89
N GLY A 799 28.20 46.47 -14.33
CA GLY A 799 29.12 46.29 -15.47
C GLY A 799 30.23 45.24 -15.29
N ALA A 800 30.51 44.80 -14.05
CA ALA A 800 31.67 43.97 -13.71
C ALA A 800 31.66 42.54 -14.29
N TYR A 801 30.48 42.00 -14.62
CA TYR A 801 30.31 40.67 -15.23
C TYR A 801 29.23 40.65 -16.34
N THR A 802 28.63 41.80 -16.68
CA THR A 802 27.63 41.93 -17.76
C THR A 802 28.22 42.43 -19.08
N LEU A 803 29.46 42.96 -19.05
CA LEU A 803 30.20 43.44 -20.22
C LEU A 803 31.25 42.41 -20.64
N TRP A 804 31.37 42.16 -21.95
CA TRP A 804 32.33 41.20 -22.52
C TRP A 804 33.80 41.58 -22.26
N GLU A 805 34.09 42.89 -22.22
CA GLU A 805 35.44 43.46 -22.08
C GLU A 805 36.12 43.21 -20.72
N THR A 806 35.34 42.75 -19.73
CA THR A 806 35.84 42.35 -18.41
C THR A 806 36.74 41.11 -18.50
N GLY A 807 36.38 40.14 -19.35
CA GLY A 807 37.09 38.88 -19.51
C GLY A 807 36.86 37.91 -18.36
N VAL A 808 36.99 36.61 -18.67
CA VAL A 808 36.60 35.48 -17.81
C VAL A 808 37.09 35.62 -16.38
N GLU A 809 38.42 35.72 -16.17
CA GLU A 809 39.03 35.73 -14.83
C GLU A 809 38.50 36.86 -13.93
N ARG A 810 38.30 38.06 -14.48
CA ARG A 810 37.80 39.23 -13.71
C ARG A 810 36.31 39.15 -13.46
N ALA A 811 35.54 38.61 -14.41
CA ALA A 811 34.11 38.40 -14.25
C ALA A 811 33.79 37.28 -13.24
N GLU A 812 34.54 36.17 -13.26
CA GLU A 812 34.42 35.09 -12.27
C GLU A 812 34.82 35.57 -10.87
N ALA A 813 35.89 36.35 -10.74
CA ALA A 813 36.25 36.98 -9.46
C ALA A 813 35.16 37.92 -8.93
N ALA A 814 34.59 38.78 -9.79
CA ALA A 814 33.50 39.69 -9.41
C ALA A 814 32.19 38.95 -9.06
N LEU A 815 31.88 37.84 -9.74
CA LEU A 815 30.73 36.99 -9.41
C LEU A 815 30.94 36.25 -8.08
N SER A 816 32.15 35.74 -7.83
CA SER A 816 32.50 35.10 -6.56
C SER A 816 32.47 36.10 -5.39
N GLU A 817 32.95 37.34 -5.59
CA GLU A 817 32.82 38.41 -4.59
C GLU A 817 31.34 38.78 -4.35
N ALA A 818 30.53 38.91 -5.41
CA ALA A 818 29.11 39.21 -5.28
C ALA A 818 28.34 38.10 -4.52
N GLU A 819 28.64 36.83 -4.80
CA GLU A 819 28.07 35.69 -4.09
C GLU A 819 28.51 35.65 -2.61
N ALA A 820 29.83 35.73 -2.37
CA ALA A 820 30.41 35.63 -1.03
C ALA A 820 30.09 36.82 -0.11
N VAL A 821 30.00 38.04 -0.66
CA VAL A 821 29.71 39.25 0.11
C VAL A 821 28.20 39.49 0.20
N HIS A 822 27.49 39.52 -0.92
CA HIS A 822 26.08 39.91 -0.89
C HIS A 822 25.15 38.75 -0.57
N LEU A 823 25.26 37.60 -1.25
CA LEU A 823 24.33 36.50 -1.02
C LEU A 823 24.44 35.96 0.42
N ALA A 824 25.65 35.86 0.95
CA ALA A 824 25.88 35.47 2.35
C ALA A 824 25.31 36.50 3.35
N GLN A 825 25.47 37.81 3.13
CA GLN A 825 24.92 38.84 4.03
C GLN A 825 23.40 38.92 3.97
N TRP A 826 22.80 38.89 2.77
CA TRP A 826 21.34 38.90 2.59
C TRP A 826 20.71 37.61 3.10
N GLY A 827 21.33 36.45 2.84
CA GLY A 827 20.92 35.14 3.35
C GLY A 827 20.98 35.06 4.88
N ALA A 828 22.11 35.44 5.50
CA ALA A 828 22.23 35.48 6.96
C ALA A 828 21.20 36.42 7.61
N ARG A 829 20.87 37.54 6.95
CA ARG A 829 19.86 38.49 7.43
C ARG A 829 18.42 37.99 7.21
N LEU A 830 18.17 37.24 6.13
CA LEU A 830 16.90 36.53 5.92
C LEU A 830 16.69 35.48 7.01
N VAL A 831 17.69 34.64 7.30
CA VAL A 831 17.66 33.63 8.37
C VAL A 831 17.32 34.29 9.72
N GLN A 832 17.96 35.42 10.06
CA GLN A 832 17.61 36.18 11.28
C GLN A 832 16.15 36.67 11.29
N PHE A 833 15.60 37.10 10.14
CA PHE A 833 14.19 37.48 10.04
C PHE A 833 13.24 36.29 10.12
N GLU A 834 13.57 35.16 9.52
CA GLU A 834 12.79 33.92 9.57
C GLU A 834 12.75 33.34 10.99
N GLU A 835 13.88 33.32 11.69
CA GLU A 835 13.95 32.99 13.12
C GLU A 835 13.02 33.89 13.93
N HIS A 836 13.11 35.23 13.77
CA HIS A 836 12.22 36.16 14.47
C HIS A 836 10.74 36.00 14.08
N ALA A 837 10.43 35.70 12.83
CA ALA A 837 9.08 35.46 12.33
C ALA A 837 8.48 34.17 12.91
N GLN A 838 9.26 33.09 13.03
CA GLN A 838 8.87 31.81 13.61
C GLN A 838 8.64 31.91 15.13
N LEU A 839 9.39 32.76 15.83
CA LEU A 839 9.15 33.03 17.25
C LEU A 839 7.78 33.69 17.49
N VAL A 840 7.36 34.57 16.58
CA VAL A 840 6.17 35.42 16.71
C VAL A 840 4.93 34.86 15.97
N GLY A 841 5.11 33.90 15.06
CA GLY A 841 4.03 33.23 14.33
C GLY A 841 3.62 33.92 13.03
N ILE A 842 4.57 34.55 12.34
CA ILE A 842 4.37 35.27 11.06
C ILE A 842 5.27 34.74 9.92
N SER A 843 5.73 33.49 10.00
CA SER A 843 6.63 32.89 9.01
C SER A 843 6.11 32.86 7.56
N SER A 844 4.79 32.89 7.34
CA SER A 844 4.23 33.01 5.99
C SER A 844 4.50 34.38 5.35
N GLU A 845 4.82 35.41 6.13
CA GLU A 845 5.08 36.76 5.63
C GLU A 845 6.53 36.92 5.13
N THR A 846 7.47 36.04 5.49
CA THR A 846 8.86 36.08 4.98
C THR A 846 9.05 35.42 3.62
N ALA A 847 8.04 34.69 3.10
CA ALA A 847 8.12 33.97 1.84
C ALA A 847 8.59 34.86 0.67
N ARG A 848 8.04 36.07 0.55
CA ARG A 848 8.43 37.04 -0.49
C ARG A 848 9.89 37.49 -0.40
N ALA A 849 10.44 37.62 0.80
CA ALA A 849 11.84 37.94 0.99
C ALA A 849 12.75 36.75 0.60
N SER A 850 12.30 35.52 0.86
CA SER A 850 12.97 34.28 0.45
C SER A 850 12.97 34.08 -1.07
N GLU A 851 11.83 34.35 -1.73
CA GLU A 851 11.70 34.39 -3.19
C GLU A 851 12.69 35.38 -3.83
N LEU A 852 12.85 36.58 -3.25
CA LEU A 852 13.78 37.60 -3.75
C LEU A 852 15.26 37.22 -3.55
N VAL A 853 15.63 36.57 -2.43
CA VAL A 853 17.02 36.06 -2.25
C VAL A 853 17.30 34.93 -3.24
N THR A 854 16.32 34.04 -3.46
CA THR A 854 16.43 32.95 -4.44
C THR A 854 16.61 33.50 -5.85
N LEU A 855 15.81 34.49 -6.25
CA LEU A 855 15.92 35.17 -7.54
C LEU A 855 17.31 35.82 -7.74
N ALA A 856 17.87 36.45 -6.70
CA ALA A 856 19.22 37.01 -6.76
C ALA A 856 20.30 35.93 -6.98
N SER A 857 20.16 34.77 -6.33
CA SER A 857 21.04 33.61 -6.55
C SER A 857 20.89 33.06 -7.98
N GLU A 858 19.67 32.88 -8.47
CA GLU A 858 19.41 32.41 -9.84
C GLU A 858 19.98 33.36 -10.90
N HIS A 859 19.94 34.68 -10.66
CA HIS A 859 20.56 35.67 -11.52
C HIS A 859 22.10 35.53 -11.56
N LEU A 860 22.76 35.42 -10.40
CA LEU A 860 24.21 35.22 -10.34
C LEU A 860 24.64 33.89 -10.98
N ASN A 861 23.92 32.81 -10.69
CA ASN A 861 24.16 31.48 -11.28
C ASN A 861 24.03 31.51 -12.82
N ALA A 862 23.06 32.25 -13.37
CA ALA A 862 22.94 32.42 -14.81
C ALA A 862 24.15 33.13 -15.44
N TYR A 863 24.75 34.11 -14.75
CA TYR A 863 25.98 34.75 -15.19
C TYR A 863 27.22 33.83 -15.04
N GLN A 864 27.27 33.00 -13.98
CA GLN A 864 28.30 31.97 -13.84
C GLN A 864 28.21 30.92 -14.96
N ASP A 865 27.01 30.39 -15.25
CA ASP A 865 26.74 29.46 -16.38
C ASP A 865 27.26 30.04 -17.71
N MET A 866 27.07 31.35 -17.93
CA MET A 866 27.55 32.09 -19.11
C MET A 866 29.07 32.21 -19.15
N TRP A 867 29.72 32.65 -18.06
CA TRP A 867 31.18 32.81 -18.04
C TRP A 867 31.93 31.47 -18.06
N GLN A 868 31.37 30.40 -17.51
CA GLN A 868 31.88 29.04 -17.73
C GLN A 868 31.83 28.63 -19.20
N CYS A 869 30.76 29.00 -19.94
CA CYS A 869 30.70 28.76 -21.38
C CYS A 869 31.73 29.59 -22.16
N ALA A 870 32.05 30.81 -21.69
CA ALA A 870 33.14 31.62 -22.23
C ALA A 870 34.53 31.00 -21.93
N ALA A 871 34.77 30.53 -20.70
CA ALA A 871 35.98 29.82 -20.31
C ALA A 871 36.22 28.56 -21.17
N ILE A 872 35.15 27.81 -21.47
CA ILE A 872 35.22 26.61 -22.32
C ILE A 872 35.45 26.99 -23.79
N LEU A 873 34.89 28.11 -24.29
CA LEU A 873 35.22 28.63 -25.62
C LEU A 873 36.71 29.01 -25.72
N ASP A 874 37.25 29.73 -24.74
CA ASP A 874 38.64 30.16 -24.74
C ASP A 874 39.61 28.99 -24.52
N GLY A 875 39.28 28.03 -23.66
CA GLY A 875 40.00 26.75 -23.52
C GLY A 875 39.98 25.93 -24.81
N SER A 876 38.83 25.84 -25.50
CA SER A 876 38.72 25.16 -26.80
C SER A 876 39.58 25.85 -27.87
N ARG A 877 39.61 27.19 -27.88
CA ARG A 877 40.46 27.97 -28.77
C ARG A 877 41.95 27.81 -28.45
N ALA A 878 42.32 27.75 -27.17
CA ALA A 878 43.69 27.51 -26.74
C ALA A 878 44.16 26.10 -27.12
N PHE A 879 43.34 25.07 -26.91
CA PHE A 879 43.61 23.71 -27.35
C PHE A 879 43.75 23.63 -28.88
N ALA A 880 42.86 24.29 -29.63
CA ALA A 880 42.94 24.33 -31.09
C ALA A 880 44.18 25.10 -31.63
N ARG A 881 44.83 25.97 -30.82
CA ARG A 881 46.15 26.56 -31.16
C ARG A 881 47.29 25.55 -31.04
N THR A 882 47.18 24.55 -30.16
CA THR A 882 48.23 23.57 -29.89
C THR A 882 48.04 22.23 -30.59
N LEU A 883 46.81 21.88 -30.99
CA LEU A 883 46.48 20.62 -31.65
C LEU A 883 47.05 20.57 -33.09
N PRO A 884 47.95 19.62 -33.42
CA PRO A 884 48.45 19.42 -34.77
C PRO A 884 47.33 19.00 -35.73
N TRP A 885 47.39 19.47 -36.97
CA TRP A 885 46.39 19.18 -38.01
C TRP A 885 46.26 17.68 -38.32
N THR A 886 47.36 16.93 -38.19
CA THR A 886 47.38 15.46 -38.32
C THR A 886 46.48 14.77 -37.31
N ASP A 887 46.37 15.31 -36.11
CA ASP A 887 45.78 14.66 -34.94
C ASP A 887 44.32 15.11 -34.70
N VAL A 888 43.80 15.99 -35.56
CA VAL A 888 42.40 16.44 -35.56
C VAL A 888 41.48 15.28 -35.92
N ASP A 889 40.66 14.84 -34.96
CA ASP A 889 39.54 13.93 -35.20
C ASP A 889 38.31 14.70 -35.72
N PRO A 890 37.85 14.47 -36.96
CA PRO A 890 36.75 15.23 -37.55
C PRO A 890 35.40 15.14 -36.82
N PRO A 891 34.87 13.97 -36.41
CA PRO A 891 33.61 13.89 -35.66
C PRO A 891 33.70 14.55 -34.27
N ALA A 892 34.83 14.44 -33.55
CA ALA A 892 35.00 15.16 -32.29
C ALA A 892 34.95 16.70 -32.50
N LEU A 893 35.62 17.22 -33.54
CA LEU A 893 35.59 18.64 -33.87
C LEU A 893 34.17 19.13 -34.21
N ASP A 894 33.44 18.37 -35.03
CA ASP A 894 32.03 18.65 -35.36
C ASP A 894 31.13 18.62 -34.11
N GLN A 895 31.45 17.79 -33.10
CA GLN A 895 30.68 17.67 -31.87
C GLN A 895 30.95 18.83 -30.91
N VAL A 896 32.22 19.16 -30.64
CA VAL A 896 32.62 20.28 -29.76
C VAL A 896 31.99 21.61 -30.21
N GLY A 897 31.98 21.89 -31.51
CA GLY A 897 31.34 23.09 -32.04
C GLY A 897 29.81 23.13 -31.81
N ARG A 898 29.13 21.99 -31.93
CA ARG A 898 27.67 21.89 -31.72
C ARG A 898 27.31 21.98 -30.24
N ASP A 899 28.02 21.25 -29.37
CA ASP A 899 27.77 21.24 -27.93
C ASP A 899 27.92 22.63 -27.32
N LEU A 900 28.94 23.39 -27.74
CA LEU A 900 29.15 24.76 -27.28
C LEU A 900 28.03 25.71 -27.74
N ALA A 901 27.61 25.61 -29.01
CA ALA A 901 26.52 26.42 -29.54
C ALA A 901 25.17 26.08 -28.87
N GLU A 902 24.92 24.80 -28.57
CA GLU A 902 23.72 24.36 -27.85
C GLU A 902 23.71 24.88 -26.41
N ARG A 903 24.80 24.74 -25.65
CA ARG A 903 24.91 25.24 -24.27
C ARG A 903 24.67 26.76 -24.20
N VAL A 904 25.23 27.53 -25.12
CA VAL A 904 25.00 28.99 -25.16
C VAL A 904 23.55 29.34 -25.50
N ARG A 905 22.86 28.55 -26.33
CA ARG A 905 21.42 28.71 -26.61
C ARG A 905 20.53 28.44 -25.39
N HIS A 906 21.00 27.64 -24.43
CA HIS A 906 20.27 27.28 -23.21
C HIS A 906 20.56 28.20 -22.00
N LEU A 907 21.33 29.29 -22.18
CA LEU A 907 21.55 30.30 -21.13
C LEU A 907 20.26 31.01 -20.72
N ARG A 908 20.14 31.32 -19.43
CA ARG A 908 18.92 31.90 -18.84
C ARG A 908 18.79 33.41 -19.13
N PRO A 909 17.55 33.98 -19.12
CA PRO A 909 17.29 35.32 -19.65
C PRO A 909 18.06 36.53 -19.09
N PRO A 910 18.54 36.63 -17.83
CA PRO A 910 19.36 37.78 -17.45
C PRO A 910 20.74 37.74 -18.12
N ALA A 911 21.40 36.58 -18.13
CA ALA A 911 22.70 36.42 -18.75
C ALA A 911 22.63 36.42 -20.28
N ALA A 912 21.67 35.70 -20.86
CA ALA A 912 21.51 35.60 -22.32
C ALA A 912 21.16 36.93 -23.01
N THR A 913 20.48 37.86 -22.29
CA THR A 913 20.16 39.20 -22.83
C THR A 913 21.22 40.26 -22.50
N SER A 914 22.22 39.91 -21.68
CA SER A 914 23.32 40.83 -21.36
C SER A 914 24.26 41.06 -22.56
N PRO A 915 24.99 42.20 -22.60
CA PRO A 915 26.01 42.45 -23.62
C PRO A 915 27.06 41.33 -23.73
N ALA A 916 27.50 40.78 -22.59
CA ALA A 916 28.41 39.63 -22.54
C ALA A 916 27.79 38.36 -23.13
N GLY A 917 26.52 38.07 -22.85
CA GLY A 917 25.81 36.90 -23.40
C GLY A 917 25.62 36.98 -24.91
N ALA A 918 25.29 38.16 -25.43
CA ALA A 918 25.21 38.42 -26.87
C ALA A 918 26.58 38.26 -27.57
N ALA A 919 27.65 38.77 -26.95
CA ALA A 919 29.01 38.61 -27.45
C ALA A 919 29.48 37.14 -27.43
N LEU A 920 29.16 36.40 -26.37
CA LEU A 920 29.43 34.96 -26.26
C LEU A 920 28.70 34.17 -27.35
N ALA A 921 27.42 34.46 -27.60
CA ALA A 921 26.65 33.82 -28.67
C ALA A 921 27.26 34.05 -30.05
N ALA A 922 27.72 35.27 -30.35
CA ALA A 922 28.45 35.56 -31.59
C ALA A 922 29.80 34.82 -31.66
N ALA A 923 30.58 34.82 -30.57
CA ALA A 923 31.91 34.23 -30.52
C ALA A 923 31.90 32.68 -30.59
N ALA A 924 30.93 32.05 -29.93
CA ALA A 924 30.68 30.61 -29.99
C ALA A 924 30.09 30.19 -31.33
N GLY A 925 29.14 30.96 -31.88
CA GLY A 925 28.57 30.73 -33.21
C GLY A 925 29.63 30.78 -34.32
N ALA A 926 30.54 31.76 -34.27
CA ALA A 926 31.65 31.86 -35.22
C ALA A 926 32.63 30.68 -35.12
N PHE A 927 32.92 30.21 -33.89
CA PHE A 927 33.78 29.04 -33.67
C PHE A 927 33.12 27.75 -34.19
N ALA A 928 31.85 27.53 -33.88
CA ALA A 928 31.06 26.38 -34.36
C ALA A 928 30.95 26.37 -35.90
N ALA A 929 30.71 27.53 -36.52
CA ALA A 929 30.64 27.66 -37.97
C ALA A 929 31.98 27.32 -38.66
N ALA A 930 33.12 27.61 -38.03
CA ALA A 930 34.44 27.26 -38.56
C ALA A 930 34.83 25.79 -38.36
N CYS A 931 34.24 25.08 -37.39
CA CYS A 931 34.54 23.67 -37.12
C CYS A 931 34.12 22.75 -38.29
N ALA A 932 32.91 22.93 -38.83
CA ALA A 932 32.38 22.03 -39.85
C ALA A 932 33.15 22.06 -41.20
N PRO A 933 33.54 23.23 -41.76
CA PRO A 933 34.45 23.27 -42.92
C PRO A 933 35.81 22.61 -42.65
N ALA A 934 36.38 22.80 -41.45
CA ALA A 934 37.66 22.20 -41.09
C ALA A 934 37.56 20.67 -40.98
N ALA A 935 36.54 20.14 -40.31
CA ALA A 935 36.28 18.69 -40.24
C ALA A 935 36.10 18.07 -41.63
N ARG A 936 35.45 18.78 -42.56
CA ARG A 936 35.25 18.34 -43.96
C ARG A 936 36.55 18.35 -44.77
N LEU A 937 37.42 19.35 -44.59
CA LEU A 937 38.76 19.37 -45.19
C LEU A 937 39.62 18.19 -44.71
N ARG A 938 39.60 17.89 -43.41
CA ARG A 938 40.41 16.78 -42.83
C ARG A 938 40.00 15.40 -43.34
N ARG A 939 38.73 15.22 -43.74
CA ARG A 939 38.18 13.99 -44.38
C ARG A 939 38.52 13.87 -45.87
N ALA A 940 38.92 14.94 -46.55
CA ALA A 940 39.17 14.93 -47.99
C ALA A 940 40.61 14.47 -48.33
N PRO A 941 40.82 13.70 -49.41
CA PRO A 941 42.15 13.24 -49.84
C PRO A 941 42.92 14.37 -50.55
N LEU A 942 43.25 15.42 -49.82
CA LEU A 942 43.92 16.60 -50.35
C LEU A 942 45.37 16.27 -50.80
N ARG A 943 45.94 17.21 -51.56
CA ARG A 943 47.31 17.17 -52.11
C ARG A 943 47.88 18.60 -52.01
N PRO A 944 49.20 18.83 -52.05
CA PRO A 944 49.78 20.18 -51.95
C PRO A 944 49.14 21.20 -52.92
N ARG A 945 48.84 20.79 -54.15
CA ARG A 945 48.13 21.62 -55.15
C ARG A 945 46.72 22.06 -54.73
N HIS A 946 45.99 21.22 -54.00
CA HIS A 946 44.66 21.55 -53.49
C HIS A 946 44.74 22.57 -52.34
N TRP A 947 45.76 22.44 -51.48
CA TRP A 947 46.05 23.42 -50.43
C TRP A 947 46.45 24.79 -51.00
N GLN A 948 47.21 24.83 -52.09
CA GLN A 948 47.52 26.08 -52.80
C GLN A 948 46.24 26.76 -53.35
N GLN A 949 45.38 26.01 -54.06
CA GLN A 949 44.09 26.52 -54.54
C GLN A 949 43.18 27.00 -53.40
N LEU A 950 43.21 26.32 -52.25
CA LEU A 950 42.48 26.72 -51.05
C LEU A 950 42.99 28.06 -50.51
N ARG A 951 44.32 28.24 -50.40
CA ARG A 951 44.95 29.50 -49.96
C ARG A 951 44.57 30.66 -50.89
N GLU A 952 44.68 30.47 -52.21
CA GLU A 952 44.30 31.48 -53.21
C GLU A 952 42.82 31.88 -53.12
N ALA A 953 41.91 30.90 -52.99
CA ALA A 953 40.49 31.17 -52.86
C ALA A 953 40.10 31.81 -51.52
N CYS A 954 40.74 31.40 -50.42
CA CYS A 954 40.55 32.00 -49.10
C CYS A 954 41.05 33.44 -49.05
N ALA A 955 42.21 33.75 -49.62
CA ALA A 955 42.73 35.10 -49.74
C ALA A 955 41.80 36.00 -50.58
N GLY A 956 41.28 35.48 -51.69
CA GLY A 956 40.28 36.18 -52.52
C GLY A 956 38.96 36.44 -51.78
N ALA A 957 38.46 35.46 -51.01
CA ALA A 957 37.25 35.61 -50.21
C ALA A 957 37.43 36.61 -49.06
N ALA A 958 38.58 36.60 -48.38
CA ALA A 958 38.93 37.57 -47.34
C ALA A 958 38.99 39.01 -47.89
N ALA A 959 39.64 39.20 -49.06
CA ALA A 959 39.69 40.50 -49.74
C ALA A 959 38.31 41.00 -50.19
N ALA A 960 37.44 40.09 -50.65
CA ALA A 960 36.06 40.43 -51.00
C ALA A 960 35.21 40.81 -49.77
N ALA A 961 35.40 40.13 -48.64
CA ALA A 961 34.71 40.42 -47.39
C ALA A 961 35.13 41.78 -46.80
N THR A 962 36.43 42.13 -46.82
CA THR A 962 36.90 43.46 -46.39
C THR A 962 36.43 44.58 -47.31
N ALA A 963 36.32 44.34 -48.62
CA ALA A 963 35.72 45.29 -49.56
C ALA A 963 34.21 45.49 -49.33
N ALA A 964 33.47 44.42 -49.00
CA ALA A 964 32.03 44.49 -48.71
C ALA A 964 31.70 45.18 -47.38
N ALA A 965 32.61 45.15 -46.40
CA ALA A 965 32.44 45.82 -45.10
C ALA A 965 32.65 47.35 -45.14
N ALA A 966 33.22 47.89 -46.22
CA ALA A 966 33.62 49.30 -46.31
C ALA A 966 32.48 50.35 -46.22
N PRO A 967 31.22 50.12 -46.67
CA PRO A 967 30.16 51.12 -46.65
C PRO A 967 29.10 50.87 -45.56
N ALA A 968 29.51 50.64 -44.31
CA ALA A 968 28.59 50.51 -43.16
C ALA A 968 28.91 51.44 -41.97
N ALA A 969 29.97 52.26 -42.05
CA ALA A 969 30.47 53.09 -40.94
C ALA A 969 29.94 54.54 -40.91
N THR A 970 29.06 54.95 -41.82
CA THR A 970 28.68 56.36 -42.04
C THR A 970 27.18 56.67 -41.86
N ALA A 971 26.42 55.84 -41.13
CA ALA A 971 24.97 55.99 -41.00
C ALA A 971 24.38 55.79 -39.59
N THR A 972 25.10 56.12 -38.51
CA THR A 972 24.47 56.16 -37.16
C THR A 972 25.04 57.25 -36.22
N SER A 973 25.24 58.48 -36.70
CA SER A 973 25.65 59.63 -35.87
C SER A 973 24.54 60.67 -35.66
N ALA A 974 23.36 60.22 -35.24
CA ALA A 974 22.31 61.12 -34.74
C ALA A 974 21.35 60.39 -33.79
N LEU A 975 21.58 60.49 -32.47
CA LEU A 975 20.61 60.91 -31.45
C LEU A 975 21.20 60.85 -30.04
N ASN A 976 20.96 61.93 -29.27
CA ASN A 976 21.13 62.10 -27.83
C ASN A 976 22.54 61.92 -27.22
N GLY A 977 23.13 63.06 -26.82
CA GLY A 977 24.27 63.08 -25.89
C GLY A 977 23.88 63.70 -24.54
N SER A 978 24.62 63.33 -23.48
CA SER A 978 24.85 64.17 -22.29
C SER A 978 26.02 63.62 -21.47
N ALA A 979 27.10 64.40 -21.43
CA ALA A 979 28.42 64.17 -20.83
C ALA A 979 28.50 63.50 -19.43
N ALA A 980 29.54 62.67 -19.23
CA ALA A 980 30.65 62.99 -18.30
C ALA A 980 31.92 62.14 -18.52
N SER A 981 33.05 62.82 -18.79
CA SER A 981 34.49 62.44 -18.72
C SER A 981 34.95 61.03 -18.29
N GLY A 982 35.86 60.42 -19.05
CA GLY A 982 36.82 59.41 -18.55
C GLY A 982 37.54 58.55 -19.61
N THR A 983 38.69 59.01 -20.11
CA THR A 983 39.74 58.23 -20.84
C THR A 983 39.30 57.30 -21.99
N ASP A 984 39.40 57.79 -23.23
CA ASP A 984 39.40 56.97 -24.46
C ASP A 984 40.67 56.10 -24.55
N GLU A 985 40.54 54.77 -24.43
CA GLU A 985 41.59 53.82 -24.85
C GLU A 985 41.07 52.48 -25.41
N ALA A 986 39.74 52.33 -25.62
CA ALA A 986 39.10 51.05 -25.95
C ALA A 986 38.79 50.81 -27.45
N ALA A 987 39.04 51.78 -28.34
CA ALA A 987 38.70 51.65 -29.78
C ALA A 987 39.78 50.96 -30.65
N ALA A 988 40.97 50.69 -30.10
CA ALA A 988 42.10 50.12 -30.84
C ALA A 988 42.03 48.61 -31.18
N PRO A 989 41.48 47.70 -30.35
CA PRO A 989 41.72 46.26 -30.52
C PRO A 989 40.87 45.60 -31.63
N ALA A 990 39.68 46.13 -31.95
CA ALA A 990 38.82 45.53 -32.98
C ALA A 990 39.41 45.66 -34.40
N ALA A 991 39.99 46.80 -34.72
CA ALA A 991 40.70 47.01 -35.99
C ALA A 991 42.03 46.23 -36.03
N ALA A 992 42.74 46.13 -34.91
CA ALA A 992 43.97 45.34 -34.80
C ALA A 992 43.74 43.83 -34.95
N ALA A 993 42.64 43.28 -34.40
CA ALA A 993 42.29 41.88 -34.54
C ALA A 993 41.90 41.50 -35.98
N ALA A 994 41.20 42.39 -36.69
CA ALA A 994 40.90 42.22 -38.11
C ALA A 994 42.17 42.28 -38.98
N ALA A 995 43.14 43.13 -38.62
CA ALA A 995 44.44 43.20 -39.29
C ALA A 995 45.31 41.95 -39.01
N ALA A 996 45.28 41.41 -37.78
CA ALA A 996 46.04 40.22 -37.39
C ALA A 996 45.56 38.92 -38.08
N ALA A 997 44.30 38.86 -38.51
CA ALA A 997 43.76 37.74 -39.28
C ALA A 997 44.28 37.67 -40.73
N ALA A 998 44.92 38.74 -41.24
CA ALA A 998 45.31 38.85 -42.64
C ALA A 998 46.65 38.17 -43.00
N GLU A 999 47.40 37.65 -42.03
CA GLU A 999 48.76 37.14 -42.27
C GLU A 999 49.04 35.74 -41.65
N VAL A 1000 47.99 34.92 -41.47
CA VAL A 1000 48.14 33.49 -41.12
C VAL A 1000 48.56 32.70 -42.37
N LEU A 1001 49.81 32.88 -42.78
CA LEU A 1001 50.48 31.99 -43.72
C LEU A 1001 50.72 30.65 -43.02
N LEU A 1002 49.90 29.64 -43.36
CA LEU A 1002 50.23 28.25 -43.04
C LEU A 1002 51.66 27.95 -43.57
N PRO A 1003 52.56 27.37 -42.73
CA PRO A 1003 53.90 27.00 -43.18
C PRO A 1003 53.91 26.09 -44.41
N GLU A 1004 55.08 25.93 -45.04
CA GLU A 1004 55.22 24.99 -46.16
C GLU A 1004 55.07 23.53 -45.71
N ASP A 1005 55.53 23.19 -44.49
CA ASP A 1005 55.44 21.85 -43.91
C ASP A 1005 54.08 21.57 -43.25
N GLU A 1006 53.30 20.66 -43.84
CA GLU A 1006 51.98 20.22 -43.33
C GLU A 1006 52.04 19.66 -41.89
N ALA A 1007 53.18 19.08 -41.48
CA ALA A 1007 53.42 18.59 -40.12
C ALA A 1007 53.46 19.68 -39.03
N SER A 1008 53.62 20.95 -39.42
CA SER A 1008 53.65 22.09 -38.49
C SER A 1008 52.31 22.84 -38.38
N TRP A 1009 51.29 22.42 -39.14
CA TRP A 1009 49.99 23.08 -39.15
C TRP A 1009 49.21 22.74 -37.89
N THR A 1010 48.52 23.74 -37.33
CA THR A 1010 47.61 23.56 -36.19
C THR A 1010 46.16 23.79 -36.63
N LEU A 1011 45.21 23.27 -35.84
CA LEU A 1011 43.78 23.43 -36.13
C LEU A 1011 43.38 24.92 -36.27
N VAL A 1012 43.88 25.81 -35.40
CA VAL A 1012 43.64 27.27 -35.52
C VAL A 1012 44.30 27.86 -36.76
N GLY A 1013 45.47 27.36 -37.20
CA GLY A 1013 46.07 27.79 -38.47
C GLY A 1013 45.15 27.52 -39.67
N VAL A 1014 44.49 26.36 -39.69
CA VAL A 1014 43.57 25.98 -40.77
C VAL A 1014 42.21 26.68 -40.65
N MET A 1015 41.65 26.80 -39.44
CA MET A 1015 40.41 27.57 -39.21
C MET A 1015 40.61 29.08 -39.49
N GLY A 1016 41.83 29.60 -39.29
CA GLY A 1016 42.22 30.98 -39.57
C GLY A 1016 42.21 31.38 -41.04
N LEU A 1017 42.14 30.42 -41.97
CA LEU A 1017 42.01 30.70 -43.41
C LEU A 1017 40.67 31.33 -43.83
N GLY A 1018 39.76 31.65 -42.89
CA GLY A 1018 38.46 32.23 -43.25
C GLY A 1018 37.53 31.24 -43.96
N LEU A 1019 37.60 29.95 -43.60
CA LEU A 1019 36.89 28.84 -44.25
C LEU A 1019 35.38 29.06 -44.40
N VAL A 1020 34.76 29.81 -43.47
CA VAL A 1020 33.33 30.17 -43.50
C VAL A 1020 33.02 31.16 -44.62
N ALA A 1021 33.87 32.18 -44.83
CA ALA A 1021 33.71 33.13 -45.93
C ALA A 1021 34.02 32.50 -47.30
N ALA A 1022 34.88 31.48 -47.31
CA ALA A 1022 35.30 30.75 -48.50
C ALA A 1022 34.54 29.43 -48.74
N GLU A 1023 33.41 29.16 -48.05
CA GLU A 1023 32.80 27.82 -48.01
C GLU A 1023 32.52 27.21 -49.39
N VAL A 1024 32.03 28.02 -50.34
CA VAL A 1024 31.77 27.58 -51.73
C VAL A 1024 33.07 27.11 -52.41
N ALA A 1025 34.19 27.76 -52.15
CA ALA A 1025 35.50 27.36 -52.68
C ALA A 1025 36.07 26.15 -51.93
N VAL A 1026 35.92 26.08 -50.60
CA VAL A 1026 36.26 24.90 -49.78
C VAL A 1026 35.56 23.65 -50.34
N ASN A 1027 34.25 23.75 -50.59
CA ASN A 1027 33.45 22.68 -51.18
C ASN A 1027 33.98 22.25 -52.55
N ARG A 1028 34.26 23.22 -53.43
CA ARG A 1028 34.79 22.98 -54.78
C ARG A 1028 36.16 22.31 -54.79
N VAL A 1029 37.06 22.70 -53.88
CA VAL A 1029 38.40 22.08 -53.73
C VAL A 1029 38.27 20.65 -53.19
N ILE A 1030 37.36 20.39 -52.24
CA ILE A 1030 37.06 19.04 -51.75
C ILE A 1030 36.49 18.16 -52.87
N GLU A 1031 35.53 18.66 -53.65
CA GLU A 1031 34.98 17.94 -54.80
C GLU A 1031 36.05 17.62 -55.86
N LEU A 1032 36.90 18.59 -56.19
CA LEU A 1032 38.03 18.39 -57.10
C LEU A 1032 38.99 17.31 -56.57
N ALA A 1033 39.39 17.37 -55.30
CA ALA A 1033 40.27 16.37 -54.70
C ALA A 1033 39.66 14.96 -54.71
N LEU A 1034 38.35 14.84 -54.49
CA LEU A 1034 37.61 13.57 -54.58
C LEU A 1034 37.48 13.06 -56.02
N VAL A 1035 37.44 13.92 -57.04
CA VAL A 1035 37.52 13.52 -58.46
C VAL A 1035 38.94 13.09 -58.80
N GLU A 1036 39.95 13.88 -58.44
CA GLU A 1036 41.34 13.59 -58.75
C GLU A 1036 41.85 12.32 -58.06
N ALA A 1037 41.48 12.05 -56.80
CA ALA A 1037 41.83 10.80 -56.13
C ALA A 1037 41.19 9.56 -56.79
N ARG A 1038 40.01 9.70 -57.41
CA ARG A 1038 39.39 8.63 -58.22
C ARG A 1038 40.12 8.42 -59.54
N GLN A 1039 40.53 9.50 -60.22
CA GLN A 1039 41.31 9.43 -61.45
C GLN A 1039 42.71 8.85 -61.21
N GLU A 1040 43.39 9.26 -60.14
CA GLU A 1040 44.71 8.75 -59.74
C GLU A 1040 44.67 7.24 -59.53
N ARG A 1041 43.65 6.75 -58.80
CA ARG A 1041 43.44 5.32 -58.60
C ARG A 1041 43.12 4.59 -59.91
N ALA A 1042 42.24 5.12 -60.75
CA ALA A 1042 41.90 4.50 -62.04
C ALA A 1042 43.12 4.42 -62.97
N LEU A 1043 43.96 5.45 -63.02
CA LEU A 1043 45.20 5.45 -63.81
C LEU A 1043 46.26 4.49 -63.25
N ALA A 1044 46.33 4.31 -61.93
CA ALA A 1044 47.20 3.29 -61.32
C ALA A 1044 46.72 1.86 -61.64
N GLU A 1045 45.40 1.62 -61.58
CA GLU A 1045 44.78 0.34 -61.97
C GLU A 1045 44.98 0.04 -63.48
N LEU A 1046 44.89 1.06 -64.34
CA LEU A 1046 45.23 0.97 -65.76
C LEU A 1046 46.71 0.63 -66.01
N ALA A 1047 47.63 1.37 -65.38
CA ALA A 1047 49.06 1.14 -65.52
C ALA A 1047 49.47 -0.26 -65.04
N GLN A 1048 48.87 -0.75 -63.95
CA GLN A 1048 49.10 -2.10 -63.45
C GLN A 1048 48.57 -3.18 -64.41
N ARG A 1049 47.40 -2.96 -65.04
CA ARG A 1049 46.81 -3.91 -66.00
C ARG A 1049 47.63 -3.98 -67.28
N TRP A 1050 47.84 -2.84 -67.93
CA TRP A 1050 48.46 -2.76 -69.26
C TRP A 1050 49.98 -2.98 -69.24
N GLY A 1051 50.64 -2.83 -68.09
CA GLY A 1051 52.06 -3.16 -67.92
C GLY A 1051 52.41 -4.66 -68.00
N GLY A 1052 51.41 -5.56 -68.14
CA GLY A 1052 51.61 -7.00 -68.25
C GLY A 1052 50.88 -7.69 -69.41
N VAL A 1053 50.24 -6.93 -70.33
CA VAL A 1053 49.52 -7.49 -71.48
C VAL A 1053 50.51 -7.81 -72.60
N VAL A 1054 50.37 -9.00 -73.21
CA VAL A 1054 51.23 -9.49 -74.30
C VAL A 1054 50.36 -10.07 -75.41
N PHE A 1055 50.73 -9.82 -76.67
CA PHE A 1055 50.10 -10.48 -77.82
C PHE A 1055 50.46 -11.97 -77.85
N ALA A 1056 49.46 -12.84 -78.04
CA ALA A 1056 49.61 -14.29 -78.03
C ALA A 1056 49.15 -14.90 -79.36
N GLU A 1057 49.70 -16.05 -79.74
CA GLU A 1057 49.18 -16.85 -80.84
C GLU A 1057 47.89 -17.56 -80.43
N GLY A 1058 46.79 -17.21 -81.09
CA GLY A 1058 45.49 -17.84 -80.93
C GLY A 1058 45.44 -19.21 -81.59
N ALA A 1059 45.09 -20.23 -80.80
CA ALA A 1059 44.87 -21.60 -81.26
C ALA A 1059 43.56 -21.74 -82.06
N GLY A 1060 43.57 -21.23 -83.29
CA GLY A 1060 42.40 -21.08 -84.17
C GLY A 1060 42.25 -22.13 -85.26
N GLY A 1061 41.96 -23.39 -84.88
CA GLY A 1061 41.26 -24.35 -85.76
C GLY A 1061 42.09 -25.36 -86.58
N GLU A 1062 41.82 -26.65 -86.31
CA GLU A 1062 42.12 -27.88 -87.09
C GLU A 1062 43.58 -28.26 -87.39
N GLU A 1063 44.04 -29.32 -86.70
CA GLU A 1063 45.25 -30.08 -87.02
C GLU A 1063 45.12 -30.78 -88.38
N GLY A 1064 45.73 -30.22 -89.43
CA GLY A 1064 45.68 -30.79 -90.78
C GLY A 1064 46.76 -30.28 -91.72
N ALA A 1065 47.96 -30.88 -91.65
CA ALA A 1065 49.07 -30.71 -92.61
C ALA A 1065 49.75 -29.32 -92.70
N GLY A 1066 50.65 -29.04 -91.76
CA GLY A 1066 52.02 -28.59 -92.12
C GLY A 1066 52.22 -27.20 -92.72
N GLY A 1067 51.42 -26.18 -92.34
CA GLY A 1067 51.69 -24.77 -92.64
C GLY A 1067 52.03 -23.95 -91.39
N GLU A 1068 53.16 -23.23 -91.41
CA GLU A 1068 53.58 -22.34 -90.31
C GLU A 1068 52.81 -21.00 -90.33
N GLY A 1069 52.06 -20.70 -89.26
CA GLY A 1069 51.48 -19.37 -89.02
C GLY A 1069 50.20 -19.38 -88.19
N GLY A 1070 50.32 -19.28 -86.87
CA GLY A 1070 49.19 -18.98 -85.98
C GLY A 1070 48.73 -17.53 -86.11
N GLU A 1071 47.47 -17.25 -85.75
CA GLU A 1071 46.98 -15.86 -85.67
C GLU A 1071 47.42 -15.21 -84.36
N VAL A 1072 48.34 -14.25 -84.44
CA VAL A 1072 48.73 -13.43 -83.28
C VAL A 1072 47.65 -12.41 -82.97
N GLY A 1073 47.25 -12.25 -81.71
CA GLY A 1073 46.26 -11.26 -81.29
C GLY A 1073 46.26 -11.02 -79.77
N LEU A 1074 45.42 -10.09 -79.30
CA LEU A 1074 45.10 -9.99 -77.88
C LEU A 1074 44.16 -11.14 -77.47
N LEU A 1075 44.25 -11.57 -76.21
CA LEU A 1075 43.26 -12.51 -75.65
C LEU A 1075 41.89 -11.82 -75.58
N ALA A 1076 40.80 -12.59 -75.71
CA ALA A 1076 39.44 -12.03 -75.72
C ALA A 1076 39.12 -11.16 -74.49
N GLY A 1077 39.62 -11.53 -73.31
CA GLY A 1077 39.46 -10.73 -72.08
C GLY A 1077 40.26 -9.43 -72.07
N ASP A 1078 41.42 -9.39 -72.73
CA ASP A 1078 42.22 -8.16 -72.86
C ASP A 1078 41.62 -7.21 -73.92
N MET A 1079 40.93 -7.76 -74.93
CA MET A 1079 40.16 -6.99 -75.90
C MET A 1079 38.90 -6.35 -75.26
N GLU A 1080 38.16 -7.09 -74.44
CA GLU A 1080 37.05 -6.52 -73.64
C GLU A 1080 37.56 -5.46 -72.64
N ALA A 1081 38.73 -5.68 -72.03
CA ALA A 1081 39.38 -4.69 -71.18
C ALA A 1081 39.78 -3.43 -71.97
N LEU A 1082 40.29 -3.56 -73.20
CA LEU A 1082 40.66 -2.44 -74.07
C LEU A 1082 39.46 -1.52 -74.35
N GLU A 1083 38.31 -2.09 -74.72
CA GLU A 1083 37.08 -1.32 -74.97
C GLU A 1083 36.58 -0.62 -73.70
N SER A 1084 36.53 -1.33 -72.57
CA SER A 1084 36.14 -0.78 -71.27
C SER A 1084 37.06 0.36 -70.82
N ASP A 1085 38.37 0.18 -70.97
CA ASP A 1085 39.38 1.15 -70.54
C ASP A 1085 39.44 2.36 -71.46
N LEU A 1086 39.24 2.20 -72.77
CA LEU A 1086 39.06 3.31 -73.70
C LEU A 1086 37.88 4.21 -73.29
N VAL A 1087 36.72 3.62 -72.94
CA VAL A 1087 35.55 4.38 -72.46
C VAL A 1087 35.82 5.04 -71.10
N ALA A 1088 36.51 4.36 -70.18
CA ALA A 1088 36.87 4.93 -68.88
C ALA A 1088 37.82 6.13 -69.01
N VAL A 1089 38.85 5.98 -69.85
CA VAL A 1089 39.87 7.01 -70.11
C VAL A 1089 39.29 8.16 -70.94
N GLU A 1090 38.42 7.91 -71.91
CA GLU A 1090 37.72 8.98 -72.64
C GLU A 1090 36.89 9.86 -71.70
N ARG A 1091 36.13 9.26 -70.76
CA ARG A 1091 35.39 10.01 -69.73
C ARG A 1091 36.30 10.83 -68.82
N MET A 1092 37.49 10.33 -68.49
CA MET A 1092 38.49 11.07 -67.72
C MET A 1092 39.14 12.21 -68.52
N ALA A 1093 39.38 12.00 -69.82
CA ALA A 1093 39.96 12.98 -70.74
C ALA A 1093 38.96 14.09 -71.13
N SER A 1094 37.66 13.78 -71.21
CA SER A 1094 36.58 14.73 -71.52
C SER A 1094 36.09 15.53 -70.31
N GLY A 1095 36.48 15.12 -69.08
CA GLY A 1095 36.16 15.84 -67.86
C GLY A 1095 36.72 17.26 -67.85
N GLN A 1096 36.12 18.16 -67.05
CA GLN A 1096 36.70 19.50 -66.82
C GLN A 1096 38.16 19.37 -66.37
N ARG A 1097 39.00 20.36 -66.75
CA ARG A 1097 40.47 20.38 -66.61
C ARG A 1097 40.97 19.97 -65.21
N THR A 1098 41.08 18.67 -65.01
CA THR A 1098 41.62 17.98 -63.84
C THR A 1098 43.09 17.69 -64.09
N PHE A 1099 43.89 17.60 -63.03
CA PHE A 1099 45.34 17.39 -63.12
C PHE A 1099 45.70 16.19 -64.00
N TYR A 1100 44.97 15.08 -63.85
CA TYR A 1100 45.20 13.84 -64.60
C TYR A 1100 44.64 13.82 -66.02
N SER A 1101 43.96 14.88 -66.49
CA SER A 1101 43.41 14.93 -67.85
C SER A 1101 44.48 14.90 -68.95
N GLY A 1102 45.72 15.26 -68.65
CA GLY A 1102 46.88 15.04 -69.52
C GLY A 1102 47.20 13.56 -69.67
N ALA A 1103 47.55 12.91 -68.56
CA ALA A 1103 47.83 11.47 -68.51
C ALA A 1103 46.68 10.61 -69.10
N ALA A 1104 45.42 10.99 -68.87
CA ALA A 1104 44.28 10.34 -69.50
C ALA A 1104 44.27 10.50 -71.04
N ARG A 1105 44.64 11.67 -71.58
CA ARG A 1105 44.77 11.83 -73.04
C ARG A 1105 45.93 11.03 -73.64
N ASP A 1106 47.00 10.84 -72.89
CA ASP A 1106 48.14 10.05 -73.35
C ASP A 1106 47.85 8.53 -73.27
N TRP A 1107 47.21 8.06 -72.19
CA TRP A 1107 46.65 6.71 -72.10
C TRP A 1107 45.61 6.43 -73.19
N ARG A 1108 44.74 7.40 -73.52
CA ARG A 1108 43.78 7.27 -74.63
C ARG A 1108 44.51 7.00 -75.94
N ARG A 1109 45.52 7.80 -76.28
CA ARG A 1109 46.31 7.62 -77.51
C ARG A 1109 47.03 6.27 -77.55
N ALA A 1110 47.58 5.83 -76.42
CA ALA A 1110 48.22 4.52 -76.32
C ALA A 1110 47.23 3.39 -76.62
N LEU A 1111 46.07 3.39 -75.97
CA LEU A 1111 45.03 2.37 -76.15
C LEU A 1111 44.37 2.44 -77.55
N GLU A 1112 44.15 3.65 -78.10
CA GLU A 1112 43.70 3.84 -79.49
C GLU A 1112 44.74 3.30 -80.49
N GLY A 1113 46.03 3.49 -80.20
CA GLY A 1113 47.13 2.90 -80.96
C GLY A 1113 47.14 1.37 -80.91
N VAL A 1114 46.94 0.78 -79.73
CA VAL A 1114 46.79 -0.69 -79.59
C VAL A 1114 45.61 -1.20 -80.39
N SER A 1115 44.45 -0.53 -80.32
CA SER A 1115 43.25 -0.89 -81.10
C SER A 1115 43.53 -0.86 -82.60
N ALA A 1116 44.15 0.21 -83.10
CA ALA A 1116 44.50 0.35 -84.51
C ALA A 1116 45.52 -0.71 -84.99
N VAL A 1117 46.48 -1.09 -84.13
CA VAL A 1117 47.41 -2.20 -84.41
C VAL A 1117 46.66 -3.53 -84.46
N CYS A 1118 45.71 -3.79 -83.55
CA CYS A 1118 44.89 -5.00 -83.56
C CYS A 1118 44.02 -5.10 -84.82
N GLU A 1119 43.37 -4.00 -85.23
CA GLU A 1119 42.58 -3.94 -86.46
C GLU A 1119 43.43 -4.19 -87.71
N ALA A 1120 44.58 -3.51 -87.81
CA ALA A 1120 45.51 -3.68 -88.93
C ALA A 1120 46.09 -5.11 -89.00
N LEU A 1121 46.40 -5.71 -87.85
CA LEU A 1121 46.86 -7.09 -87.74
C LEU A 1121 45.79 -8.09 -88.19
N ALA A 1122 44.56 -7.95 -87.70
CA ALA A 1122 43.43 -8.80 -88.09
C ALA A 1122 43.12 -8.69 -89.60
N ALA A 1123 43.24 -7.48 -90.17
CA ALA A 1123 43.11 -7.26 -91.61
C ALA A 1123 44.25 -7.93 -92.40
N ALA A 1124 45.50 -7.82 -91.95
CA ALA A 1124 46.66 -8.44 -92.58
C ALA A 1124 46.60 -9.98 -92.51
N GLN A 1125 46.21 -10.55 -91.37
CA GLN A 1125 46.02 -12.00 -91.20
C GLN A 1125 44.88 -12.53 -92.07
N ARG A 1126 43.77 -11.79 -92.21
CA ARG A 1126 42.70 -12.14 -93.15
C ARG A 1126 43.16 -12.11 -94.60
N ALA A 1127 43.88 -11.07 -95.01
CA ALA A 1127 44.46 -10.99 -96.36
C ALA A 1127 45.45 -12.15 -96.62
N ARG A 1128 46.27 -12.53 -95.62
CA ARG A 1128 47.14 -13.71 -95.70
C ARG A 1128 46.32 -14.99 -95.88
N ARG A 1129 45.24 -15.19 -95.11
CA ARG A 1129 44.33 -16.35 -95.25
C ARG A 1129 43.67 -16.45 -96.62
N GLU A 1130 43.23 -15.32 -97.18
CA GLU A 1130 42.59 -15.27 -98.50
C GLU A 1130 43.60 -15.49 -99.66
N LEU A 1131 44.86 -15.09 -99.48
CA LEU A 1131 45.91 -15.22 -100.50
C LEU A 1131 46.72 -16.53 -100.41
N SER A 1132 46.85 -17.17 -99.24
CA SER A 1132 47.67 -18.38 -99.07
C SER A 1132 47.31 -19.52 -100.03
N PRO A 1133 46.02 -19.87 -100.26
CA PRO A 1133 45.67 -20.96 -101.18
C PRO A 1133 46.06 -20.72 -102.65
N LEU A 1134 46.37 -19.48 -103.04
CA LEU A 1134 46.84 -19.13 -104.37
C LEU A 1134 48.35 -19.35 -104.54
N TYR A 1135 49.12 -19.37 -103.45
CA TYR A 1135 50.56 -19.67 -103.50
C TYR A 1135 50.86 -21.17 -103.67
N ASP A 1136 50.01 -22.03 -103.09
CA ASP A 1136 50.12 -23.50 -103.10
C ASP A 1136 49.54 -24.18 -104.36
N ALA A 1137 48.97 -23.41 -105.29
CA ALA A 1137 48.35 -23.93 -106.50
C ALA A 1137 49.40 -24.50 -107.50
N PRO A 1138 49.12 -25.65 -108.15
CA PRO A 1138 50.06 -26.28 -109.08
C PRO A 1138 50.32 -25.44 -110.34
N ASP A 1139 51.51 -25.61 -110.93
CA ASP A 1139 52.21 -24.65 -111.81
C ASP A 1139 51.47 -24.14 -113.05
N VAL A 1140 50.35 -24.75 -113.45
CA VAL A 1140 49.48 -24.27 -114.54
C VAL A 1140 48.91 -22.88 -114.22
N ALA A 1141 48.57 -22.60 -112.96
CA ALA A 1141 48.06 -21.27 -112.56
C ALA A 1141 49.16 -20.18 -112.60
N ARG A 1142 50.43 -20.57 -112.38
CA ARG A 1142 51.58 -19.66 -112.42
C ARG A 1142 51.94 -19.22 -113.84
N GLN A 1143 51.60 -20.03 -114.85
CA GLN A 1143 51.88 -19.70 -116.26
C GLN A 1143 50.91 -18.68 -116.86
N GLU A 1144 49.63 -18.63 -116.45
CA GLU A 1144 48.67 -17.64 -116.99
C GLU A 1144 48.79 -16.26 -116.34
N LEU A 1145 49.38 -16.15 -115.13
CA LEU A 1145 49.58 -14.90 -114.40
C LEU A 1145 50.90 -14.17 -114.75
N GLY A 1146 51.44 -14.43 -115.94
CA GLY A 1146 52.68 -13.85 -116.45
C GLY A 1146 52.79 -12.33 -116.27
N GLU A 1147 53.99 -11.88 -115.89
CA GLU A 1147 54.36 -10.49 -115.56
C GLU A 1147 53.70 -9.85 -114.32
N ARG A 1148 52.61 -10.39 -113.75
CA ARG A 1148 52.08 -9.92 -112.45
C ARG A 1148 52.51 -10.75 -111.24
N TRP A 1149 53.03 -11.95 -111.46
CA TRP A 1149 53.47 -12.87 -110.40
C TRP A 1149 54.95 -12.73 -110.00
N ALA A 1150 55.67 -11.76 -110.59
CA ALA A 1150 57.13 -11.64 -110.52
C ALA A 1150 57.66 -10.52 -109.61
N GLU A 1151 56.96 -10.23 -108.51
CA GLU A 1151 57.50 -9.44 -107.39
C GLU A 1151 57.84 -10.37 -106.22
N GLN A 1152 59.10 -10.80 -106.13
CA GLN A 1152 59.63 -11.52 -104.96
C GLN A 1152 59.50 -10.71 -103.65
N GLU A 1153 59.29 -9.40 -103.74
CA GLU A 1153 59.12 -8.49 -102.59
C GLU A 1153 58.00 -8.94 -101.64
N LEU A 1154 56.92 -9.58 -102.11
CA LEU A 1154 55.81 -9.95 -101.21
C LEU A 1154 56.21 -11.08 -100.24
N GLY A 1155 56.92 -12.11 -100.71
CA GLY A 1155 57.40 -13.19 -99.86
C GLY A 1155 58.44 -12.73 -98.85
N GLU A 1156 59.40 -11.89 -99.30
CA GLU A 1156 60.41 -11.30 -98.43
C GLU A 1156 59.79 -10.31 -97.44
N ARG A 1157 58.84 -9.46 -97.84
CA ARG A 1157 58.14 -8.55 -96.93
C ARG A 1157 57.27 -9.28 -95.91
N TRP A 1158 56.64 -10.41 -96.24
CA TRP A 1158 55.93 -11.22 -95.24
C TRP A 1158 56.90 -11.89 -94.25
N ALA A 1159 58.11 -12.26 -94.69
CA ALA A 1159 59.17 -12.75 -93.79
C ALA A 1159 59.70 -11.62 -92.88
N GLU A 1160 59.97 -10.42 -93.42
CA GLU A 1160 60.31 -9.23 -92.62
C GLU A 1160 59.18 -8.86 -91.62
N PHE A 1161 57.91 -8.99 -92.03
CA PHE A 1161 56.76 -8.78 -91.14
C PHE A 1161 56.72 -9.81 -90.00
N GLY A 1162 57.08 -11.06 -90.30
CA GLY A 1162 57.21 -12.13 -89.31
C GLY A 1162 58.37 -11.91 -88.32
N GLU A 1163 59.54 -11.49 -88.80
CA GLU A 1163 60.68 -11.18 -87.92
C GLU A 1163 60.45 -9.89 -87.10
N MET A 1164 59.79 -8.86 -87.66
CA MET A 1164 59.36 -7.69 -86.87
C MET A 1164 58.42 -8.08 -85.71
N TYR A 1165 57.60 -9.12 -85.89
CA TYR A 1165 56.67 -9.60 -84.86
C TYR A 1165 57.36 -10.17 -83.63
N ILE A 1166 58.54 -10.77 -83.79
CA ILE A 1166 59.26 -11.46 -82.71
C ILE A 1166 60.16 -10.51 -81.89
N VAL A 1167 60.60 -9.39 -82.48
CA VAL A 1167 61.63 -8.52 -81.87
C VAL A 1167 61.07 -7.43 -80.95
N ASN A 1168 59.79 -7.07 -81.05
CA ASN A 1168 59.24 -5.87 -80.39
C ASN A 1168 58.22 -6.12 -79.26
N SER A 1169 58.22 -7.30 -78.65
CA SER A 1169 57.31 -7.71 -77.57
C SER A 1169 57.50 -6.99 -76.21
N ASN A 1170 58.29 -5.91 -76.15
CA ASN A 1170 58.61 -5.14 -74.93
C ASN A 1170 58.40 -3.62 -75.04
N MET A 1171 57.77 -3.12 -76.12
CA MET A 1171 57.49 -1.69 -76.31
C MET A 1171 56.14 -1.26 -75.70
N PHE A 1172 56.01 -1.42 -74.37
CA PHE A 1172 54.95 -0.80 -73.55
C PHE A 1172 55.55 0.05 -72.42
N TYR A 1173 56.23 1.13 -72.81
CA TYR A 1173 56.44 2.32 -71.97
C TYR A 1173 55.98 3.55 -72.77
N PRO A 1174 55.38 4.56 -72.10
CA PRO A 1174 54.74 5.71 -72.76
C PRO A 1174 55.71 6.67 -73.46
#